data_AF-A0A925AQG3-F1
#
_entry.id   AF-A0A925AQG3-F1
#
_cell.length_a   1.000
_cell.length_b   1.000
_cell.length_c   1.000
_cell.angle_alpha   90.00
_cell.angle_beta   90.00
_cell.angle_gamma   90.00
#
_symmetry.space_group_name_H-M   'P 1'
#
loop_
_entity.id
_entity.type
_entity.pdbx_description
1 polymer ?
#
loop_
_entity_poly.entity_id
_entity_poly.type
_entity_poly.pdbx_seq_one_letter_code
_entity_poly.pdbx_strand_id
1 'polypeptide(L)'
;MGLLVAALGAPGAVAAPFTPPTTARQAYDFNIGWKFIKQEVPGAEAPTFDDGKWETVTTPHTYNDIDTFDEIITRGGEKGAYMGPAWYRKQFKLPASAAGQKVLIEFEGMRNTGRIYLNGKEISYYTNGVTVHGIDITDSVKFDGDNVMAVRVENSRIWEDANGAGYQWSSKDFNPNYGGINRHVRLHITPKVYQTLPIFDGLKTTGVYVYAKDISIPGKTADIFVESQVKNEAGEPRAIDLAATIVDAEGNVQATLKGETYDTVSGESGILKAEGKLANARFWSPEDPYLYDVYTTLTIDGKVVDVVKTTTGFRKTEFKGGAGTGGVFINDKFTYLKGYAQRATNEWAGLGQAYPDWMHDYSAKLLRDNNANYIRWMHVSPQPADVRSYDKFGIVQIVPAGDKERDGEGAQWAQRVDVMRSTIIYHRNSPSILFWEAGNSGVSTAHMKEMQELAQKYDPTGGRVMGCRSLQEESAVDAAGFVGIMVGSDVGKDQRKTPTDIFRAYSEVRRDKMPMIEVEDFRDEAARRFWDDYSPPHFGFKKKEADTWNYNQETYSIAAAKRYAEYLDAIVTNTDSAKARWSGYASIIFSDTNSHGRQYGSEVCRNSGKVDAVRLPKQSYYTYRVVQNPNPDLHILGHWNYPDATKKTVYVISNCESVELIVNGKSLGKNAKPEGRFVFAFPDVAFAPGKIKAIAHPKSGSPIEQEIATAGEPKKIKLTPILNPTGFKADGADVALFDVEVTDANGLRCPTDEERIDFAVTGPSVWRGGYNSGRPGSTNNLFLYTECGINRVAIRSTQTPGAIKLVAKRDGLEAATVEVKTEPVKGGI
;
A
#
# COMPACT_ATOMS: atom_id res chain seq x y z
N MET A 1 -41.53 -3.19 -56.64
CA MET A 1 -40.44 -2.97 -55.67
C MET A 1 -41.09 -2.74 -54.31
N GLY A 2 -41.18 -3.79 -53.49
CA GLY A 2 -41.74 -3.69 -52.13
C GLY A 2 -40.67 -3.24 -51.15
N LEU A 3 -40.93 -2.17 -50.39
CA LEU A 3 -40.10 -1.75 -49.27
C LEU A 3 -40.40 -2.65 -48.06
N LEU A 4 -39.40 -3.41 -47.61
CA LEU A 4 -39.40 -4.03 -46.28
C LEU A 4 -39.19 -2.94 -45.22
N VAL A 5 -40.17 -2.79 -44.32
CA VAL A 5 -40.03 -2.07 -43.06
C VAL A 5 -39.36 -3.02 -42.07
N ALA A 6 -38.12 -2.72 -41.67
CA ALA A 6 -37.43 -3.46 -40.62
C ALA A 6 -38.10 -3.15 -39.26
N ALA A 7 -38.63 -4.18 -38.62
CA ALA A 7 -39.13 -4.09 -37.26
C ALA A 7 -37.94 -3.86 -36.30
N LEU A 8 -37.92 -2.71 -35.63
CA LEU A 8 -37.05 -2.45 -34.49
C LEU A 8 -37.45 -3.43 -33.37
N GLY A 9 -36.57 -4.39 -33.08
CA GLY A 9 -36.73 -5.30 -31.95
C GLY A 9 -36.84 -4.52 -30.64
N ALA A 10 -37.76 -4.92 -29.78
CA ALA A 10 -37.91 -4.37 -28.45
C ALA A 10 -36.58 -4.47 -27.68
N PRO A 11 -36.17 -3.45 -26.91
CA PRO A 11 -35.01 -3.56 -26.04
C PRO A 11 -35.23 -4.73 -25.07
N GLY A 12 -34.34 -5.72 -25.11
CA GLY A 12 -34.38 -6.85 -24.19
C GLY A 12 -34.35 -6.35 -22.75
N ALA A 13 -35.22 -6.90 -21.90
CA ALA A 13 -35.26 -6.56 -20.49
C ALA A 13 -33.89 -6.81 -19.86
N VAL A 14 -33.24 -5.76 -19.34
CA VAL A 14 -32.03 -5.88 -18.54
C VAL A 14 -32.40 -6.64 -17.27
N ALA A 15 -31.79 -7.80 -17.05
CA ALA A 15 -32.01 -8.57 -15.83
C ALA A 15 -31.59 -7.72 -14.61
N ALA A 16 -32.36 -7.79 -13.52
CA ALA A 16 -32.01 -7.09 -12.29
C ALA A 16 -30.70 -7.64 -11.71
N PRO A 17 -29.83 -6.80 -11.11
CA PRO A 17 -28.62 -7.25 -10.42
C PRO A 17 -28.93 -8.29 -9.34
N PHE A 18 -28.03 -9.25 -9.17
CA PHE A 18 -28.09 -10.29 -8.15
C PHE A 18 -28.23 -9.67 -6.77
N THR A 19 -29.25 -10.10 -6.05
CA THR A 19 -29.44 -9.78 -4.64
C THR A 19 -29.04 -11.01 -3.83
N PRO A 20 -28.03 -10.92 -2.95
CA PRO A 20 -27.63 -12.07 -2.13
C PRO A 20 -28.78 -12.49 -1.20
N PRO A 21 -28.90 -13.79 -0.89
CA PRO A 21 -29.91 -14.25 0.06
C PRO A 21 -29.77 -13.55 1.41
N THR A 22 -30.90 -13.30 2.07
CA THR A 22 -30.91 -12.70 3.41
C THR A 22 -30.32 -13.68 4.43
N THR A 23 -29.52 -13.14 5.37
CA THR A 23 -28.92 -13.90 6.48
C THR A 23 -28.98 -13.10 7.76
N ALA A 24 -28.89 -13.80 8.90
CA ALA A 24 -28.70 -13.18 10.22
C ALA A 24 -27.30 -12.57 10.39
N ARG A 25 -26.32 -12.92 9.53
CA ARG A 25 -24.99 -12.31 9.57
C ARG A 25 -25.06 -10.82 9.31
N GLN A 26 -24.42 -10.04 10.18
CA GLN A 26 -24.27 -8.61 10.05
C GLN A 26 -22.85 -8.21 10.44
N ALA A 27 -22.23 -7.30 9.68
CA ALA A 27 -20.96 -6.69 10.03
C ALA A 27 -21.19 -5.19 10.25
N TYR A 28 -20.79 -4.71 11.41
CA TYR A 28 -20.91 -3.33 11.82
C TYR A 28 -19.54 -2.67 11.80
N ASP A 29 -19.52 -1.43 11.30
CA ASP A 29 -18.39 -0.56 11.54
C ASP A 29 -18.29 -0.28 13.05
N PHE A 30 -17.15 -0.65 13.63
CA PHE A 30 -16.86 -0.45 15.05
C PHE A 30 -15.82 0.66 15.27
N ASN A 31 -15.58 1.47 14.23
CA ASN A 31 -14.58 2.53 14.26
C ASN A 31 -15.02 3.79 14.99
N ILE A 32 -16.30 4.15 14.88
CA ILE A 32 -16.79 5.46 15.31
C ILE A 32 -17.08 5.45 16.82
N GLY A 33 -16.67 6.52 17.51
CA GLY A 33 -17.11 6.78 18.90
C GLY A 33 -16.24 6.14 19.98
N TRP A 34 -14.93 6.05 19.76
CA TRP A 34 -13.99 5.69 20.81
C TRP A 34 -13.63 6.91 21.66
N LYS A 35 -13.36 6.67 22.94
CA LYS A 35 -12.68 7.57 23.87
C LYS A 35 -11.21 7.21 23.94
N PHE A 36 -10.33 8.20 23.95
CA PHE A 36 -8.89 8.02 23.86
C PHE A 36 -8.12 8.91 24.85
N ILE A 37 -7.04 8.35 25.42
CA ILE A 37 -6.04 9.11 26.15
C ILE A 37 -4.63 8.55 25.94
N LYS A 38 -3.65 9.44 25.69
CA LYS A 38 -2.24 9.13 25.44
C LYS A 38 -1.42 9.02 26.74
N GLN A 39 -1.80 8.11 27.62
CA GLN A 39 -1.07 7.80 28.87
C GLN A 39 -1.54 6.50 29.50
N GLU A 40 -0.81 6.00 30.50
CA GLU A 40 -1.29 4.96 31.41
C GLU A 40 -2.38 5.50 32.32
N VAL A 41 -3.44 4.71 32.55
CA VAL A 41 -4.54 5.05 33.47
C VAL A 41 -4.96 3.81 34.24
N PRO A 42 -4.57 3.66 35.52
CA PRO A 42 -5.00 2.53 36.34
C PRO A 42 -6.52 2.47 36.50
N GLY A 43 -7.11 1.28 36.37
CA GLY A 43 -8.54 1.05 36.50
C GLY A 43 -9.37 1.45 35.27
N ALA A 44 -8.73 1.87 34.17
CA ALA A 44 -9.41 2.24 32.94
C ALA A 44 -10.05 1.05 32.19
N GLU A 45 -9.84 -0.18 32.64
CA GLU A 45 -10.59 -1.36 32.20
C GLU A 45 -12.01 -1.41 32.79
N ALA A 46 -12.26 -0.76 33.94
CA ALA A 46 -13.51 -0.89 34.66
C ALA A 46 -14.70 -0.27 33.89
N PRO A 47 -15.88 -0.90 33.86
CA PRO A 47 -17.04 -0.38 33.12
C PRO A 47 -17.52 0.97 33.64
N THR A 48 -17.37 1.20 34.95
CA THR A 48 -17.82 2.42 35.64
C THR A 48 -16.78 3.53 35.64
N PHE A 49 -15.62 3.33 35.01
CA PHE A 49 -14.59 4.37 34.89
C PHE A 49 -15.11 5.55 34.07
N ASP A 50 -14.92 6.78 34.57
CA ASP A 50 -15.32 8.02 33.90
C ASP A 50 -14.28 8.44 32.85
N ASP A 51 -14.62 8.23 31.58
CA ASP A 51 -13.86 8.67 30.41
C ASP A 51 -14.45 9.94 29.76
N GLY A 52 -15.34 10.67 30.45
CA GLY A 52 -16.02 11.84 29.89
C GLY A 52 -15.08 12.97 29.46
N LYS A 53 -13.87 13.03 30.04
CA LYS A 53 -12.81 14.00 29.70
C LYS A 53 -11.84 13.50 28.63
N TRP A 54 -11.96 12.26 28.18
CA TRP A 54 -11.09 11.69 27.15
C TRP A 54 -11.50 12.19 25.78
N GLU A 55 -10.52 12.23 24.87
CA GLU A 55 -10.72 12.67 23.50
C GLU A 55 -11.65 11.70 22.77
N THR A 56 -12.61 12.21 21.99
CA THR A 56 -13.40 11.35 21.10
C THR A 56 -12.64 11.17 19.79
N VAL A 57 -12.34 9.93 19.42
CA VAL A 57 -11.64 9.57 18.19
C VAL A 57 -12.41 8.51 17.39
N THR A 58 -12.03 8.35 16.13
CA THR A 58 -12.52 7.30 15.24
C THR A 58 -11.32 6.50 14.74
N THR A 59 -11.40 5.16 14.75
CA THR A 59 -10.34 4.32 14.16
C THR A 59 -10.49 4.19 12.64
N PRO A 60 -9.44 3.95 11.84
CA PRO A 60 -8.03 3.90 12.19
C PRO A 60 -7.55 5.17 12.90
N HIS A 61 -6.86 5.01 14.04
CA HIS A 61 -6.32 6.12 14.81
C HIS A 61 -4.89 5.80 15.28
N THR A 62 -3.99 6.77 15.14
CA THR A 62 -2.66 6.73 15.75
C THR A 62 -2.42 7.99 16.53
N TYR A 63 -1.87 7.85 17.75
CA TYR A 63 -1.52 8.98 18.59
C TYR A 63 -0.16 9.59 18.26
N ASN A 64 0.52 9.02 17.25
CA ASN A 64 1.79 9.50 16.73
C ASN A 64 1.65 10.36 15.48
N ASP A 65 0.44 10.68 15.04
CA ASP A 65 0.22 11.62 13.92
C ASP A 65 0.68 13.04 14.27
N ILE A 66 0.70 13.41 15.55
CA ILE A 66 1.09 14.72 16.09
C ILE A 66 2.55 14.87 16.52
N ASP A 67 3.32 13.78 16.60
CA ASP A 67 4.69 13.80 17.14
C ASP A 67 5.70 13.04 16.26
N THR A 68 5.42 12.99 14.95
CA THR A 68 6.27 12.36 13.94
C THR A 68 6.47 13.24 12.72
N PHE A 69 7.53 12.98 11.94
CA PHE A 69 8.04 13.82 10.85
C PHE A 69 8.45 15.23 11.33
N ASP A 70 8.84 15.33 12.60
CA ASP A 70 9.04 16.59 13.31
C ASP A 70 10.47 16.75 13.84
N GLU A 71 11.27 15.69 13.82
CA GLU A 71 12.70 15.73 14.15
C GLU A 71 13.57 15.21 12.99
N ILE A 72 14.80 15.75 12.88
CA ILE A 72 15.79 15.20 11.94
C ILE A 72 16.05 13.73 12.25
N ILE A 73 15.95 12.87 11.24
CA ILE A 73 16.15 11.43 11.41
C ILE A 73 17.59 11.11 11.79
N THR A 74 17.76 9.98 12.48
CA THR A 74 19.08 9.40 12.77
C THR A 74 19.26 8.07 12.06
N ARG A 75 20.43 7.44 12.20
CA ARG A 75 20.65 6.06 11.73
C ARG A 75 19.64 5.08 12.31
N GLY A 76 19.06 5.41 13.46
CA GLY A 76 17.98 4.65 14.07
C GLY A 76 16.58 5.08 13.65
N GLY A 77 16.36 5.92 12.62
CA GLY A 77 15.06 6.57 12.40
C GLY A 77 14.82 7.76 13.33
N GLU A 78 13.62 8.33 13.28
CA GLU A 78 13.22 9.51 14.07
C GLU A 78 13.36 9.29 15.59
N LYS A 79 13.57 10.38 16.31
CA LYS A 79 13.60 10.43 17.78
C LYS A 79 12.43 11.31 18.25
N GLY A 80 12.12 11.28 19.54
CA GLY A 80 11.11 12.17 20.12
C GLY A 80 9.66 11.68 20.09
N ALA A 81 9.27 10.86 19.10
CA ALA A 81 7.91 10.30 19.05
C ALA A 81 7.53 9.53 20.33
N TYR A 82 6.31 9.72 20.83
CA TYR A 82 5.84 9.05 22.04
C TYR A 82 5.83 7.53 21.88
N MET A 83 6.51 6.86 22.81
CA MET A 83 6.48 5.40 22.95
C MET A 83 6.04 5.04 24.37
N GLY A 84 4.85 4.48 24.51
CA GLY A 84 4.29 4.14 25.80
C GLY A 84 2.83 3.73 25.74
N PRO A 85 2.20 3.55 26.91
CA PRO A 85 0.84 3.07 27.00
C PRO A 85 -0.15 4.17 26.62
N ALA A 86 -1.26 3.74 26.04
CA ALA A 86 -2.43 4.55 25.78
C ALA A 86 -3.69 3.71 25.91
N TRP A 87 -4.82 4.35 26.17
CA TRP A 87 -6.09 3.66 26.36
C TRP A 87 -7.15 4.13 25.37
N TYR A 88 -7.92 3.16 24.91
CA TYR A 88 -9.13 3.35 24.11
C TYR A 88 -10.31 2.75 24.87
N ARG A 89 -11.44 3.43 24.92
CA ARG A 89 -12.70 2.93 25.51
C ARG A 89 -13.86 3.17 24.57
N LYS A 90 -14.76 2.19 24.44
CA LYS A 90 -15.97 2.33 23.63
C LYS A 90 -17.14 1.73 24.36
N GLN A 91 -18.16 2.56 24.54
CA GLN A 91 -19.48 2.12 24.99
C GLN A 91 -20.30 1.74 23.76
N PHE A 92 -21.01 0.62 23.83
CA PHE A 92 -21.83 0.15 22.72
C PHE A 92 -23.02 -0.69 23.20
N LYS A 93 -24.07 -0.74 22.38
CA LYS A 93 -25.24 -1.60 22.58
C LYS A 93 -25.42 -2.52 21.40
N LEU A 94 -25.70 -3.78 21.69
CA LEU A 94 -26.05 -4.72 20.63
C LEU A 94 -27.48 -4.43 20.12
N PRO A 95 -27.75 -4.58 18.81
CA PRO A 95 -29.11 -4.59 18.32
C PRO A 95 -29.86 -5.79 18.91
N ALA A 96 -31.17 -5.69 19.06
CA ALA A 96 -31.99 -6.81 19.55
C ALA A 96 -31.82 -8.08 18.69
N SER A 97 -31.49 -7.94 17.40
CA SER A 97 -31.19 -9.06 16.50
C SER A 97 -29.93 -9.86 16.88
N ALA A 98 -29.07 -9.33 17.76
CA ALA A 98 -27.90 -10.04 18.27
C ALA A 98 -28.26 -11.16 19.25
N ALA A 99 -29.43 -11.09 19.89
CA ALA A 99 -29.80 -12.04 20.93
C ALA A 99 -29.73 -13.50 20.42
N GLY A 100 -28.98 -14.34 21.13
CA GLY A 100 -28.78 -15.75 20.77
C GLY A 100 -27.88 -15.98 19.55
N GLN A 101 -27.25 -14.94 19.00
CA GLN A 101 -26.25 -15.02 17.94
C GLN A 101 -24.84 -15.02 18.53
N LYS A 102 -23.84 -15.32 17.70
CA LYS A 102 -22.43 -15.11 18.01
C LYS A 102 -22.05 -13.66 17.79
N VAL A 103 -21.18 -13.14 18.64
CA VAL A 103 -20.67 -11.77 18.54
C VAL A 103 -19.15 -11.82 18.54
N LEU A 104 -18.55 -11.46 17.41
CA LEU A 104 -17.11 -11.49 17.18
C LEU A 104 -16.59 -10.08 16.93
N ILE A 105 -15.39 -9.77 17.40
CA ILE A 105 -14.68 -8.53 17.11
C ILE A 105 -13.47 -8.85 16.24
N GLU A 106 -13.28 -8.08 15.18
CA GLU A 106 -12.09 -8.07 14.33
C GLU A 106 -11.35 -6.75 14.52
N PHE A 107 -10.10 -6.81 14.94
CA PHE A 107 -9.15 -5.72 14.84
C PHE A 107 -8.25 -5.97 13.64
N GLU A 108 -8.32 -5.13 12.60
CA GLU A 108 -7.41 -5.27 11.45
C GLU A 108 -5.95 -4.96 11.82
N GLY A 109 -5.75 -4.19 12.90
CA GLY A 109 -4.43 -3.85 13.42
C GLY A 109 -4.48 -2.94 14.63
N MET A 110 -3.51 -3.16 15.52
CA MET A 110 -3.15 -2.28 16.62
C MET A 110 -1.64 -2.36 16.80
N ARG A 111 -0.99 -1.28 17.25
CA ARG A 111 0.47 -1.22 17.33
C ARG A 111 0.92 -0.79 18.73
N ASN A 112 1.78 -1.55 19.43
CA ASN A 112 2.29 -2.88 19.10
C ASN A 112 1.49 -3.99 19.81
N THR A 113 1.35 -3.91 21.13
CA THR A 113 0.53 -4.86 21.90
C THR A 113 -0.79 -4.25 22.28
N GLY A 114 -1.79 -5.11 22.53
CA GLY A 114 -3.10 -4.70 23.01
C GLY A 114 -3.63 -5.67 24.06
N ARG A 115 -3.87 -5.17 25.28
CA ARG A 115 -4.69 -5.88 26.28
C ARG A 115 -6.13 -5.40 26.14
N ILE A 116 -7.04 -6.34 25.95
CA ILE A 116 -8.41 -6.06 25.53
C ILE A 116 -9.35 -6.55 26.62
N TYR A 117 -10.19 -5.63 27.09
CA TYR A 117 -11.12 -5.84 28.18
C TYR A 117 -12.55 -5.62 27.70
N LEU A 118 -13.46 -6.49 28.12
CA LEU A 118 -14.88 -6.29 27.96
C LEU A 118 -15.53 -6.33 29.33
N ASN A 119 -16.30 -5.30 29.63
CA ASN A 119 -17.04 -5.19 30.89
C ASN A 119 -16.14 -5.39 32.13
N GLY A 120 -14.90 -4.91 32.09
CA GLY A 120 -13.93 -4.99 33.20
C GLY A 120 -13.09 -6.26 33.25
N LYS A 121 -13.33 -7.24 32.38
CA LYS A 121 -12.57 -8.50 32.33
C LYS A 121 -11.64 -8.51 31.12
N GLU A 122 -10.37 -8.86 31.31
CA GLU A 122 -9.46 -9.12 30.20
C GLU A 122 -9.97 -10.33 29.40
N ILE A 123 -10.27 -10.13 28.12
CA ILE A 123 -10.81 -11.14 27.22
C ILE A 123 -9.80 -11.58 26.16
N SER A 124 -8.76 -10.77 25.89
CA SER A 124 -7.71 -11.13 24.96
C SER A 124 -6.44 -10.30 25.14
N TYR A 125 -5.34 -10.83 24.62
CA TYR A 125 -4.05 -10.18 24.55
C TYR A 125 -3.41 -10.40 23.18
N TYR A 126 -3.13 -9.30 22.49
CA TYR A 126 -2.53 -9.27 21.16
C TYR A 126 -1.08 -8.78 21.23
N THR A 127 -0.16 -9.48 20.57
CA THR A 127 1.28 -9.26 20.78
C THR A 127 2.08 -8.86 19.54
N ASN A 128 1.60 -9.12 18.32
CA ASN A 128 2.50 -9.07 17.15
C ASN A 128 2.58 -7.70 16.44
N GLY A 129 1.58 -6.83 16.59
CA GLY A 129 1.59 -5.45 16.09
C GLY A 129 1.48 -5.27 14.58
N VAL A 130 1.20 -6.33 13.80
CA VAL A 130 1.26 -6.29 12.33
C VAL A 130 0.12 -7.04 11.63
N THR A 131 -0.45 -8.10 12.21
CA THR A 131 -1.57 -8.85 11.61
C THR A 131 -2.91 -8.53 12.27
N VAL A 132 -3.98 -9.01 11.65
CA VAL A 132 -5.33 -8.99 12.23
C VAL A 132 -5.43 -9.85 13.50
N HIS A 133 -6.37 -9.50 14.38
CA HIS A 133 -6.69 -10.22 15.61
C HIS A 133 -8.21 -10.32 15.79
N GLY A 134 -8.70 -11.47 16.24
CA GLY A 134 -10.13 -11.71 16.38
C GLY A 134 -10.50 -12.26 17.75
N ILE A 135 -11.65 -11.86 18.27
CA ILE A 135 -12.12 -12.28 19.59
C ILE A 135 -13.59 -12.66 19.52
N ASP A 136 -13.94 -13.81 20.10
CA ASP A 136 -15.33 -14.17 20.35
C ASP A 136 -15.75 -13.62 21.71
N ILE A 137 -16.68 -12.67 21.72
CA ILE A 137 -17.15 -12.00 22.93
C ILE A 137 -18.52 -12.49 23.38
N THR A 138 -19.08 -13.51 22.72
CA THR A 138 -20.46 -13.99 22.91
C THR A 138 -20.78 -14.26 24.39
N ASP A 139 -19.85 -14.90 25.12
CA ASP A 139 -20.08 -15.30 26.52
C ASP A 139 -19.79 -14.18 27.53
N SER A 140 -19.25 -13.04 27.08
CA SER A 140 -18.84 -11.92 27.94
C SER A 140 -19.62 -10.62 27.68
N VAL A 141 -20.38 -10.57 26.57
CA VAL A 141 -21.20 -9.43 26.20
C VAL A 141 -22.57 -9.49 26.88
N LYS A 142 -23.11 -8.32 27.17
CA LYS A 142 -24.50 -8.14 27.64
C LYS A 142 -25.38 -7.88 26.43
N PHE A 143 -26.25 -8.82 26.09
CA PHE A 143 -27.15 -8.69 24.94
C PHE A 143 -28.19 -7.57 25.12
N ASP A 144 -28.75 -7.45 26.32
CA ASP A 144 -29.85 -6.50 26.62
C ASP A 144 -29.38 -5.25 27.38
N GLY A 145 -28.14 -4.78 27.15
CA GLY A 145 -27.62 -3.65 27.91
C GLY A 145 -26.35 -3.01 27.35
N ASP A 146 -25.84 -2.04 28.11
CA ASP A 146 -24.61 -1.32 27.81
C ASP A 146 -23.38 -2.21 28.03
N ASN A 147 -22.50 -2.21 27.03
CA ASN A 147 -21.20 -2.86 27.09
C ASN A 147 -20.09 -1.82 27.02
N VAL A 148 -18.98 -2.11 27.68
CA VAL A 148 -17.77 -1.28 27.61
C VAL A 148 -16.61 -2.14 27.14
N MET A 149 -16.09 -1.82 25.95
CA MET A 149 -14.81 -2.31 25.47
C MET A 149 -13.72 -1.34 25.92
N ALA A 150 -12.65 -1.84 26.53
CA ALA A 150 -11.45 -1.06 26.83
C ALA A 150 -10.22 -1.75 26.24
N VAL A 151 -9.33 -0.99 25.62
CA VAL A 151 -8.10 -1.50 25.00
C VAL A 151 -6.93 -0.68 25.49
N ARG A 152 -6.00 -1.32 26.19
CA ARG A 152 -4.70 -0.74 26.53
C ARG A 152 -3.72 -1.11 25.43
N VAL A 153 -3.25 -0.12 24.68
CA VAL A 153 -2.27 -0.29 23.61
C VAL A 153 -0.91 0.19 24.07
N GLU A 154 0.16 -0.53 23.72
CA GLU A 154 1.55 -0.19 24.04
C GLU A 154 2.44 -0.38 22.80
N ASN A 155 3.17 0.66 22.40
CA ASN A 155 4.04 0.65 21.22
C ASN A 155 5.55 0.57 21.56
N SER A 156 5.89 0.23 22.81
CA SER A 156 7.26 -0.07 23.25
C SER A 156 7.90 -1.22 22.44
N ARG A 157 9.23 -1.34 22.55
CA ARG A 157 10.01 -2.37 21.83
C ARG A 157 10.29 -3.64 22.65
N ILE A 158 9.91 -3.64 23.93
CA ILE A 158 10.15 -4.76 24.83
C ILE A 158 8.93 -5.67 24.75
N TRP A 159 9.16 -6.94 24.44
CA TRP A 159 8.11 -7.96 24.54
C TRP A 159 8.18 -8.57 25.95
N GLU A 160 7.41 -8.00 26.87
CA GLU A 160 7.46 -8.33 28.30
C GLU A 160 7.27 -9.84 28.56
N ASP A 161 6.30 -10.47 27.89
CA ASP A 161 5.94 -11.88 28.10
C ASP A 161 6.88 -12.89 27.42
N ALA A 162 7.88 -12.43 26.66
CA ALA A 162 8.91 -13.29 26.07
C ALA A 162 10.22 -13.24 26.86
N ASN A 163 10.13 -13.22 28.19
CA ASN A 163 11.27 -13.08 29.11
C ASN A 163 12.13 -11.83 28.78
N GLY A 164 11.48 -10.74 28.36
CA GLY A 164 12.16 -9.50 27.98
C GLY A 164 12.86 -9.54 26.60
N ALA A 165 12.61 -10.55 25.76
CA ALA A 165 13.04 -10.51 24.37
C ALA A 165 12.48 -9.27 23.65
N GLY A 166 13.21 -8.71 22.69
CA GLY A 166 12.67 -7.65 21.84
C GLY A 166 11.76 -8.23 20.76
N TYR A 167 10.81 -7.44 20.26
CA TYR A 167 10.19 -7.73 18.96
C TYR A 167 11.24 -7.71 17.86
N GLN A 168 11.14 -8.62 16.90
CA GLN A 168 12.11 -8.64 15.81
C GLN A 168 11.93 -7.46 14.84
N TRP A 169 10.68 -7.11 14.51
CA TRP A 169 10.37 -6.06 13.54
C TRP A 169 9.91 -4.73 14.15
N SER A 170 9.53 -4.70 15.44
CA SER A 170 9.03 -3.47 16.08
C SER A 170 10.19 -2.54 16.39
N SER A 171 10.55 -1.71 15.42
CA SER A 171 11.71 -0.82 15.52
C SER A 171 11.54 0.42 14.66
N LYS A 172 11.95 1.56 15.20
CA LYS A 172 11.82 2.87 14.54
C LYS A 172 12.67 3.04 13.28
N ASP A 173 13.70 2.21 13.09
CA ASP A 173 14.57 2.28 11.93
C ASP A 173 13.96 1.61 10.69
N PHE A 174 13.19 0.54 10.82
CA PHE A 174 12.59 -0.15 9.67
C PHE A 174 11.07 -0.06 9.63
N ASN A 175 10.41 -0.16 10.78
CA ASN A 175 8.96 -0.14 10.87
C ASN A 175 8.56 0.87 11.97
N PRO A 176 8.55 2.19 11.66
CA PRO A 176 8.14 3.24 12.59
C PRO A 176 6.91 2.84 13.43
N ASN A 177 7.01 3.00 14.75
CA ASN A 177 6.02 2.47 15.70
C ASN A 177 4.87 3.46 15.92
N TYR A 178 4.05 3.67 14.89
CA TYR A 178 2.80 4.43 14.95
C TYR A 178 1.78 3.70 15.83
N GLY A 179 1.79 4.01 17.12
CA GLY A 179 0.98 3.34 18.13
C GLY A 179 -0.50 3.69 18.04
N GLY A 180 -1.35 2.79 18.56
CA GLY A 180 -2.80 2.95 18.57
C GLY A 180 -3.55 1.81 17.89
N ILE A 181 -4.88 1.96 17.81
CA ILE A 181 -5.73 1.09 16.99
C ILE A 181 -5.72 1.67 15.58
N ASN A 182 -4.62 1.41 14.88
CA ASN A 182 -4.21 2.12 13.68
C ASN A 182 -4.77 1.53 12.37
N ARG A 183 -5.76 0.63 12.46
CA ARG A 183 -6.54 0.08 11.34
C ARG A 183 -8.00 -0.10 11.76
N HIS A 184 -8.85 -0.62 10.87
CA HIS A 184 -10.27 -0.79 11.14
C HIS A 184 -10.57 -1.76 12.29
N VAL A 185 -11.69 -1.51 12.97
CA VAL A 185 -12.34 -2.46 13.88
C VAL A 185 -13.73 -2.77 13.37
N ARG A 186 -14.11 -4.05 13.37
CA ARG A 186 -15.44 -4.51 12.97
C ARG A 186 -16.07 -5.39 14.04
N LEU A 187 -17.37 -5.24 14.22
CA LEU A 187 -18.19 -6.14 15.03
C LEU A 187 -19.03 -7.01 14.10
N HIS A 188 -18.87 -8.32 14.23
CA HIS A 188 -19.58 -9.32 13.43
C HIS A 188 -20.62 -10.02 14.31
N ILE A 189 -21.89 -9.94 13.92
CA ILE A 189 -22.95 -10.79 14.45
C ILE A 189 -23.13 -11.93 13.46
N THR A 190 -23.06 -13.19 13.93
CA THR A 190 -23.22 -14.37 13.07
C THR A 190 -24.18 -15.37 13.71
N PRO A 191 -24.88 -16.18 12.89
CA PRO A 191 -25.62 -17.34 13.41
C PRO A 191 -24.72 -18.29 14.21
N LYS A 192 -25.35 -19.18 14.98
CA LYS A 192 -24.64 -20.27 15.71
C LYS A 192 -24.12 -21.37 14.78
N VAL A 193 -24.68 -21.50 13.58
CA VAL A 193 -24.09 -22.28 12.49
C VAL A 193 -23.58 -21.29 11.45
N TYR A 194 -22.25 -21.15 11.33
CA TYR A 194 -21.66 -20.05 10.58
C TYR A 194 -20.35 -20.44 9.91
N GLN A 195 -20.08 -19.75 8.80
CA GLN A 195 -18.78 -19.71 8.15
C GLN A 195 -17.85 -18.81 8.97
N THR A 196 -16.71 -19.34 9.38
CA THR A 196 -15.80 -18.63 10.29
C THR A 196 -15.12 -17.41 9.63
N LEU A 197 -14.61 -16.47 10.42
CA LEU A 197 -13.77 -15.40 9.92
C LEU A 197 -12.36 -15.94 9.59
N PRO A 198 -11.64 -15.39 8.58
CA PRO A 198 -10.29 -15.84 8.22
C PRO A 198 -9.23 -15.27 9.16
N ILE A 199 -9.43 -15.43 10.48
CA ILE A 199 -8.60 -14.81 11.52
C ILE A 199 -8.02 -15.91 12.41
N PHE A 200 -6.73 -16.20 12.22
CA PHE A 200 -6.08 -17.25 13.00
C PHE A 200 -5.66 -16.79 14.39
N ASP A 201 -5.17 -15.54 14.52
CA ASP A 201 -4.78 -15.01 15.81
C ASP A 201 -6.03 -14.67 16.66
N GLY A 202 -6.09 -15.18 17.88
CA GLY A 202 -7.29 -15.14 18.73
C GLY A 202 -8.33 -16.22 18.39
N LEU A 203 -8.96 -16.20 17.20
CA LEU A 203 -10.08 -17.12 16.89
C LEU A 203 -9.65 -18.54 16.46
N LYS A 204 -8.42 -18.71 15.96
CA LYS A 204 -7.89 -19.97 15.40
C LYS A 204 -8.73 -20.51 14.23
N THR A 205 -9.28 -19.62 13.42
CA THR A 205 -10.11 -19.96 12.26
C THR A 205 -9.47 -19.56 10.93
N THR A 206 -9.92 -20.18 9.84
CA THR A 206 -9.37 -20.02 8.49
C THR A 206 -10.37 -19.42 7.50
N GLY A 207 -11.67 -19.43 7.83
CA GLY A 207 -12.72 -18.83 7.00
C GLY A 207 -12.87 -19.47 5.62
N VAL A 208 -13.22 -18.63 4.64
CA VAL A 208 -13.48 -19.03 3.25
C VAL A 208 -12.19 -18.94 2.43
N TYR A 209 -11.90 -19.97 1.64
CA TYR A 209 -10.82 -20.00 0.66
C TYR A 209 -11.39 -20.25 -0.74
N VAL A 210 -11.14 -19.32 -1.66
CA VAL A 210 -11.62 -19.37 -3.05
C VAL A 210 -10.42 -19.49 -3.98
N TYR A 211 -10.43 -20.48 -4.85
CA TYR A 211 -9.36 -20.67 -5.84
C TYR A 211 -9.88 -21.27 -7.15
N ALA A 212 -9.06 -21.18 -8.20
CA ALA A 212 -9.36 -21.73 -9.52
C ALA A 212 -8.34 -22.79 -9.91
N LYS A 213 -8.79 -23.84 -10.61
CA LYS A 213 -7.94 -24.82 -11.31
C LYS A 213 -8.38 -24.91 -12.77
N ASP A 214 -7.60 -25.66 -13.55
CA ASP A 214 -7.92 -26.00 -14.94
C ASP A 214 -8.26 -24.77 -15.80
N ILE A 215 -7.51 -23.68 -15.55
CA ILE A 215 -7.70 -22.39 -16.20
C ILE A 215 -7.29 -22.49 -17.67
N SER A 216 -8.24 -22.28 -18.58
CA SER A 216 -8.03 -22.12 -20.02
C SER A 216 -8.16 -20.65 -20.40
N ILE A 217 -7.03 -20.00 -20.70
CA ILE A 217 -7.02 -18.61 -21.16
C ILE A 217 -7.70 -18.47 -22.54
N PRO A 218 -7.41 -19.31 -23.56
CA PRO A 218 -8.09 -19.22 -24.85
C PRO A 218 -9.59 -19.56 -24.76
N GLY A 219 -9.94 -20.54 -23.92
CA GLY A 219 -11.32 -20.97 -23.72
C GLY A 219 -12.13 -20.03 -22.82
N LYS A 220 -11.47 -19.13 -22.08
CA LYS A 220 -12.08 -18.29 -21.04
C LYS A 220 -12.88 -19.12 -20.03
N THR A 221 -12.30 -20.22 -19.58
CA THR A 221 -12.93 -21.11 -18.59
C THR A 221 -12.00 -21.40 -17.43
N ALA A 222 -12.58 -21.64 -16.26
CA ALA A 222 -11.88 -22.16 -15.10
C ALA A 222 -12.83 -22.99 -14.23
N ASP A 223 -12.29 -23.98 -13.53
CA ASP A 223 -13.02 -24.70 -12.51
C ASP A 223 -12.77 -24.00 -11.17
N ILE A 224 -13.84 -23.48 -10.57
CA ILE A 224 -13.79 -22.69 -9.35
C ILE A 224 -14.14 -23.57 -8.17
N PHE A 225 -13.35 -23.45 -7.11
CA PHE A 225 -13.49 -24.19 -5.87
C PHE A 225 -13.63 -23.22 -4.72
N VAL A 226 -14.48 -23.57 -3.78
CA VAL A 226 -14.63 -22.88 -2.51
C VAL A 226 -14.52 -23.89 -1.38
N GLU A 227 -13.65 -23.59 -0.42
CA GLU A 227 -13.56 -24.31 0.85
C GLU A 227 -13.95 -23.35 1.98
N SER A 228 -14.93 -23.71 2.79
CA SER A 228 -15.41 -22.88 3.89
C SER A 228 -15.24 -23.63 5.21
N GLN A 229 -14.50 -23.06 6.15
CA GLN A 229 -14.51 -23.55 7.52
C GLN A 229 -15.81 -23.12 8.20
N VAL A 230 -16.63 -24.10 8.53
CA VAL A 230 -17.94 -23.95 9.18
C VAL A 230 -17.85 -24.43 10.62
N LYS A 231 -18.46 -23.69 11.55
CA LYS A 231 -18.67 -24.11 12.93
C LYS A 231 -20.16 -24.30 13.20
N ASN A 232 -20.51 -25.40 13.86
CA ASN A 232 -21.84 -25.62 14.42
C ASN A 232 -21.80 -25.47 15.95
N GLU A 233 -22.30 -24.36 16.45
CA GLU A 233 -22.43 -24.06 17.87
C GLU A 233 -23.91 -23.96 18.30
N ALA A 234 -24.81 -24.59 17.54
CA ALA A 234 -26.25 -24.58 17.82
C ALA A 234 -26.68 -25.52 18.96
N GLY A 235 -25.79 -26.38 19.46
CA GLY A 235 -26.05 -27.31 20.55
C GLY A 235 -26.53 -28.68 20.11
N GLU A 236 -26.76 -28.90 18.81
CA GLU A 236 -27.28 -30.15 18.25
C GLU A 236 -26.64 -30.43 16.88
N PRO A 237 -26.46 -31.70 16.49
CA PRO A 237 -25.99 -32.06 15.14
C PRO A 237 -26.87 -31.46 14.04
N ARG A 238 -26.25 -31.10 12.92
CA ARG A 238 -26.94 -30.52 11.76
C ARG A 238 -26.29 -31.01 10.46
N ALA A 239 -27.12 -31.43 9.52
CA ALA A 239 -26.76 -31.55 8.11
C ALA A 239 -26.73 -30.14 7.50
N ILE A 240 -25.59 -29.71 6.99
CA ILE A 240 -25.38 -28.36 6.45
C ILE A 240 -24.92 -28.49 5.00
N ASP A 241 -25.61 -27.81 4.09
CA ASP A 241 -25.19 -27.71 2.70
C ASP A 241 -24.42 -26.42 2.47
N LEU A 242 -23.37 -26.48 1.64
CA LEU A 242 -22.68 -25.31 1.12
C LEU A 242 -23.01 -25.14 -0.37
N ALA A 243 -23.26 -23.90 -0.79
CA ALA A 243 -23.29 -23.50 -2.20
C ALA A 243 -22.50 -22.19 -2.38
N ALA A 244 -22.13 -21.86 -3.62
CA ALA A 244 -21.55 -20.55 -3.91
C ALA A 244 -22.10 -19.95 -5.21
N THR A 245 -22.22 -18.62 -5.26
CA THR A 245 -22.63 -17.87 -6.45
C THR A 245 -21.54 -16.88 -6.82
N ILE A 246 -21.04 -16.96 -8.06
CA ILE A 246 -20.06 -16.03 -8.61
C ILE A 246 -20.81 -14.92 -9.35
N VAL A 247 -20.54 -13.68 -8.96
CA VAL A 247 -21.20 -12.49 -9.46
C VAL A 247 -20.16 -11.54 -10.05
N ASP A 248 -20.44 -11.04 -11.24
CA ASP A 248 -19.59 -10.09 -11.94
C ASP A 248 -19.71 -8.66 -11.35
N ALA A 249 -18.89 -7.74 -11.84
CA ALA A 249 -18.85 -6.36 -11.34
C ALA A 249 -20.16 -5.59 -11.62
N GLU A 250 -20.94 -6.02 -12.62
CA GLU A 250 -22.23 -5.47 -13.00
C GLU A 250 -23.39 -6.08 -12.20
N GLY A 251 -23.13 -7.09 -11.38
CA GLY A 251 -24.11 -7.78 -10.54
C GLY A 251 -24.76 -8.99 -11.21
N ASN A 252 -24.30 -9.48 -12.36
CA ASN A 252 -24.86 -10.67 -13.00
C ASN A 252 -24.24 -11.95 -12.44
N VAL A 253 -25.06 -12.99 -12.30
CA VAL A 253 -24.59 -14.32 -11.90
C VAL A 253 -23.85 -14.97 -13.08
N GLN A 254 -22.58 -15.30 -12.88
CA GLN A 254 -21.73 -15.96 -13.87
C GLN A 254 -21.63 -17.47 -13.65
N ALA A 255 -21.74 -17.92 -12.40
CA ALA A 255 -21.76 -19.35 -12.06
C ALA A 255 -22.47 -19.60 -10.73
N THR A 256 -23.01 -20.81 -10.57
CA THR A 256 -23.47 -21.34 -9.28
C THR A 256 -22.78 -22.68 -9.03
N LEU A 257 -22.14 -22.79 -7.90
CA LEU A 257 -21.37 -23.94 -7.45
C LEU A 257 -22.24 -24.72 -6.46
N LYS A 258 -22.28 -26.03 -6.64
CA LYS A 258 -22.96 -26.94 -5.71
C LYS A 258 -21.90 -27.57 -4.81
N GLY A 259 -22.19 -27.62 -3.52
CA GLY A 259 -21.33 -28.27 -2.55
C GLY A 259 -21.93 -29.52 -1.95
N GLU A 260 -21.14 -30.11 -1.09
CA GLU A 260 -21.48 -31.31 -0.34
C GLU A 260 -22.36 -30.94 0.88
N THR A 261 -23.20 -31.89 1.27
CA THR A 261 -23.85 -31.88 2.59
C THR A 261 -22.86 -32.43 3.62
N TYR A 262 -22.67 -31.71 4.71
CA TYR A 262 -21.80 -32.14 5.81
C TYR A 262 -22.60 -32.29 7.11
N ASP A 263 -22.56 -33.49 7.67
CA ASP A 263 -23.14 -33.79 8.97
C ASP A 263 -22.19 -33.32 10.07
N THR A 264 -22.48 -32.17 10.66
CA THR A 264 -21.71 -31.65 11.79
C THR A 264 -22.15 -32.28 13.10
N VAL A 265 -21.18 -32.59 13.96
CA VAL A 265 -21.43 -32.75 15.40
C VAL A 265 -21.38 -31.37 16.06
N SER A 266 -22.28 -31.11 17.02
CA SER A 266 -22.29 -29.84 17.74
C SER A 266 -20.95 -29.59 18.45
N GLY A 267 -20.43 -28.38 18.34
CA GLY A 267 -19.15 -27.94 18.91
C GLY A 267 -17.93 -28.18 18.01
N GLU A 268 -18.08 -28.89 16.89
CA GLU A 268 -16.99 -29.15 15.94
C GLU A 268 -16.97 -28.13 14.80
N SER A 269 -15.78 -27.97 14.21
CA SER A 269 -15.59 -27.24 12.95
C SER A 269 -15.26 -28.21 11.82
N GLY A 270 -15.88 -28.04 10.65
CA GLY A 270 -15.60 -28.80 9.44
C GLY A 270 -15.21 -27.90 8.28
N ILE A 271 -14.55 -28.46 7.26
CA ILE A 271 -14.32 -27.77 5.97
C ILE A 271 -15.33 -28.31 4.96
N LEU A 272 -16.29 -27.47 4.56
CA LEU A 272 -17.23 -27.78 3.49
C LEU A 272 -16.68 -27.29 2.16
N LYS A 273 -17.02 -28.00 1.08
CA LYS A 273 -16.52 -27.71 -0.26
C LYS A 273 -17.66 -27.53 -1.25
N ALA A 274 -17.48 -26.59 -2.17
CA ALA A 274 -18.33 -26.41 -3.33
C ALA A 274 -17.47 -26.13 -4.57
N GLU A 275 -17.90 -26.64 -5.72
CA GLU A 275 -17.18 -26.45 -6.97
C GLU A 275 -18.13 -26.27 -8.15
N GLY A 276 -17.59 -25.71 -9.24
CA GLY A 276 -18.34 -25.47 -10.45
C GLY A 276 -17.54 -24.70 -11.49
N LYS A 277 -18.02 -24.77 -12.74
CA LYS A 277 -17.34 -24.19 -13.89
C LYS A 277 -17.72 -22.73 -14.09
N LEU A 278 -16.73 -21.87 -14.22
CA LEU A 278 -16.90 -20.49 -14.70
C LEU A 278 -16.63 -20.47 -16.21
N ALA A 279 -17.65 -20.13 -16.99
CA ALA A 279 -17.53 -19.91 -18.43
C ALA A 279 -17.44 -18.40 -18.74
N ASN A 280 -16.84 -18.05 -19.88
CA ASN A 280 -16.63 -16.66 -20.30
C ASN A 280 -15.88 -15.82 -19.26
N ALA A 281 -14.98 -16.45 -18.50
CA ALA A 281 -14.21 -15.81 -17.44
C ALA A 281 -13.39 -14.63 -17.98
N ARG A 282 -13.54 -13.47 -17.33
CA ARG A 282 -12.59 -12.35 -17.37
C ARG A 282 -11.57 -12.54 -16.26
N PHE A 283 -10.32 -12.80 -16.63
CA PHE A 283 -9.24 -13.12 -15.69
C PHE A 283 -8.54 -11.85 -15.18
N TRP A 284 -8.17 -11.86 -13.90
CA TRP A 284 -7.39 -10.81 -13.28
C TRP A 284 -5.97 -10.76 -13.86
N SER A 285 -5.46 -9.57 -14.14
CA SER A 285 -4.08 -9.28 -14.52
C SER A 285 -3.71 -7.85 -14.14
N PRO A 286 -2.42 -7.47 -14.18
CA PRO A 286 -2.02 -6.08 -13.97
C PRO A 286 -2.61 -5.08 -14.98
N GLU A 287 -2.99 -5.53 -16.18
CA GLU A 287 -3.61 -4.70 -17.22
C GLU A 287 -5.15 -4.73 -17.15
N ASP A 288 -5.73 -5.80 -16.64
CA ASP A 288 -7.17 -5.97 -16.44
C ASP A 288 -7.42 -6.56 -15.04
N PRO A 289 -7.42 -5.75 -13.97
CA PRO A 289 -7.53 -6.21 -12.59
C PRO A 289 -8.98 -6.55 -12.20
N TYR A 290 -9.61 -7.42 -12.99
CA TYR A 290 -11.01 -7.76 -12.81
C TYR A 290 -11.27 -8.59 -11.55
N LEU A 291 -12.28 -8.20 -10.78
CA LEU A 291 -12.68 -8.85 -9.53
C LEU A 291 -14.15 -9.30 -9.62
N TYR A 292 -14.42 -10.46 -9.07
CA TYR A 292 -15.76 -11.01 -8.85
C TYR A 292 -16.11 -10.93 -7.38
N ASP A 293 -17.41 -10.94 -7.11
CA ASP A 293 -17.95 -11.24 -5.79
C ASP A 293 -18.39 -12.71 -5.74
N VAL A 294 -17.85 -13.47 -4.80
CA VAL A 294 -18.20 -14.87 -4.55
C VAL A 294 -19.00 -14.95 -3.25
N TYR A 295 -20.29 -15.26 -3.37
CA TYR A 295 -21.20 -15.41 -2.25
C TYR A 295 -21.32 -16.88 -1.86
N THR A 296 -20.78 -17.28 -0.72
CA THR A 296 -20.97 -18.62 -0.17
C THR A 296 -22.18 -18.65 0.75
N THR A 297 -23.07 -19.62 0.54
CA THR A 297 -24.33 -19.75 1.27
C THR A 297 -24.38 -21.09 1.98
N LEU A 298 -24.67 -21.07 3.28
CA LEU A 298 -25.02 -22.26 4.05
C LEU A 298 -26.53 -22.42 4.11
N THR A 299 -27.01 -23.65 3.91
CA THR A 299 -28.42 -24.01 4.13
C THR A 299 -28.57 -25.20 5.09
N ILE A 300 -29.67 -25.20 5.84
CA ILE A 300 -30.14 -26.32 6.65
C ILE A 300 -31.60 -26.56 6.29
N ASP A 301 -31.97 -27.78 5.92
CA ASP A 301 -33.32 -28.13 5.46
C ASP A 301 -33.84 -27.18 4.35
N GLY A 302 -32.95 -26.80 3.43
CA GLY A 302 -33.23 -25.87 2.33
C GLY A 302 -33.39 -24.40 2.73
N LYS A 303 -33.20 -24.03 4.00
CA LYS A 303 -33.27 -22.64 4.49
C LYS A 303 -31.88 -22.05 4.65
N VAL A 304 -31.69 -20.82 4.16
CA VAL A 304 -30.44 -20.07 4.32
C VAL A 304 -30.19 -19.75 5.79
N VAL A 305 -28.99 -20.09 6.27
CA VAL A 305 -28.55 -19.76 7.63
C VAL A 305 -27.46 -18.69 7.62
N ASP A 306 -26.47 -18.80 6.73
CA ASP A 306 -25.33 -17.89 6.68
C ASP A 306 -24.90 -17.58 5.25
N VAL A 307 -24.49 -16.35 4.99
CA VAL A 307 -23.97 -15.91 3.68
C VAL A 307 -22.70 -15.09 3.91
N VAL A 308 -21.61 -15.46 3.24
CA VAL A 308 -20.34 -14.72 3.25
C VAL A 308 -20.00 -14.25 1.85
N LYS A 309 -19.59 -12.98 1.74
CA LYS A 309 -19.07 -12.40 0.50
C LYS A 309 -17.54 -12.40 0.53
N THR A 310 -16.92 -12.96 -0.50
CA THR A 310 -15.49 -12.84 -0.77
C THR A 310 -15.29 -12.16 -2.12
N THR A 311 -14.63 -10.99 -2.15
CA THR A 311 -14.24 -10.35 -3.40
C THR A 311 -12.86 -10.84 -3.81
N THR A 312 -12.71 -11.38 -5.02
CA THR A 312 -11.45 -11.97 -5.51
C THR A 312 -11.37 -11.96 -7.03
N GLY A 313 -10.19 -12.21 -7.60
CA GLY A 313 -9.96 -12.35 -9.02
C GLY A 313 -9.33 -13.71 -9.35
N PHE A 314 -9.60 -14.22 -10.55
CA PHE A 314 -9.02 -15.48 -11.00
C PHE A 314 -7.91 -15.22 -11.99
N ARG A 315 -6.73 -15.81 -11.76
CA ARG A 315 -5.61 -15.75 -12.70
C ARG A 315 -4.86 -17.06 -12.74
N LYS A 316 -4.30 -17.38 -13.91
CA LYS A 316 -3.30 -18.44 -14.04
C LYS A 316 -1.93 -17.83 -13.78
N THR A 317 -1.18 -18.39 -12.85
CA THR A 317 0.18 -17.96 -12.54
C THR A 317 1.16 -19.12 -12.78
N GLU A 318 2.23 -18.84 -13.51
CA GLU A 318 3.33 -19.78 -13.73
C GLU A 318 4.67 -19.08 -13.59
N PHE A 319 5.68 -19.80 -13.13
CA PHE A 319 7.06 -19.31 -13.00
C PHE A 319 7.97 -20.14 -13.90
N LYS A 320 8.35 -19.60 -15.07
CA LYS A 320 9.03 -20.34 -16.15
C LYS A 320 10.39 -19.73 -16.48
N GLY A 321 11.29 -20.55 -17.03
CA GLY A 321 12.48 -20.03 -17.72
C GLY A 321 12.15 -19.43 -19.10
N GLY A 322 12.98 -18.50 -19.56
CA GLY A 322 12.89 -17.82 -20.86
C GLY A 322 14.00 -16.77 -20.99
N ALA A 323 14.86 -16.85 -22.00
CA ALA A 323 15.83 -15.77 -22.25
C ALA A 323 15.06 -14.51 -22.68
N GLY A 324 15.08 -13.47 -21.85
CA GLY A 324 14.32 -12.22 -22.07
C GLY A 324 12.80 -12.32 -21.82
N THR A 325 12.27 -13.50 -21.51
CA THR A 325 10.83 -13.75 -21.27
C THR A 325 10.57 -14.75 -20.13
N GLY A 326 11.57 -15.07 -19.32
CA GLY A 326 11.45 -16.02 -18.23
C GLY A 326 11.30 -15.32 -16.90
N GLY A 327 10.44 -15.85 -16.06
CA GLY A 327 10.06 -15.27 -14.79
C GLY A 327 8.58 -15.51 -14.54
N VAL A 328 7.85 -14.44 -14.26
CA VAL A 328 6.42 -14.50 -13.95
C VAL A 328 5.59 -14.49 -15.23
N PHE A 329 4.67 -15.44 -15.33
CA PHE A 329 3.62 -15.47 -16.34
C PHE A 329 2.26 -15.34 -15.66
N ILE A 330 1.45 -14.40 -16.15
CA ILE A 330 0.07 -14.20 -15.72
C ILE A 330 -0.80 -14.38 -16.96
N ASN A 331 -1.75 -15.33 -16.90
CA ASN A 331 -2.66 -15.63 -18.01
C ASN A 331 -1.91 -15.92 -19.33
N ASP A 332 -0.92 -16.83 -19.27
CA ASP A 332 -0.04 -17.23 -20.38
C ASP A 332 0.83 -16.10 -20.97
N LYS A 333 0.83 -14.91 -20.37
CA LYS A 333 1.64 -13.76 -20.78
C LYS A 333 2.80 -13.51 -19.81
N PHE A 334 4.01 -13.41 -20.35
CA PHE A 334 5.16 -12.94 -19.58
C PHE A 334 4.88 -11.55 -19.02
N THR A 335 5.02 -11.41 -17.71
CA THR A 335 4.74 -10.17 -16.98
C THR A 335 5.99 -9.73 -16.26
N TYR A 336 6.66 -8.72 -16.82
CA TYR A 336 7.78 -8.09 -16.15
C TYR A 336 7.27 -7.23 -14.98
N LEU A 337 7.75 -7.52 -13.78
CA LEU A 337 7.39 -6.76 -12.59
C LEU A 337 8.29 -5.54 -12.44
N LYS A 338 7.70 -4.36 -12.32
CA LYS A 338 8.41 -3.08 -12.22
C LYS A 338 7.74 -2.21 -11.17
N GLY A 339 8.52 -1.72 -10.23
CA GLY A 339 8.03 -0.81 -9.21
C GLY A 339 8.99 -0.68 -8.06
N TYR A 340 8.50 -0.91 -6.84
CA TYR A 340 9.16 -0.40 -5.64
C TYR A 340 9.13 -1.34 -4.44
N ALA A 341 10.06 -1.14 -3.51
CA ALA A 341 10.03 -1.77 -2.20
C ALA A 341 9.60 -0.72 -1.16
N GLN A 342 8.35 -0.78 -0.70
CA GLN A 342 7.75 0.24 0.17
C GLN A 342 7.71 -0.22 1.63
N ARG A 343 7.91 0.70 2.59
CA ARG A 343 7.67 0.40 4.01
C ARG A 343 6.19 0.09 4.24
N ALA A 344 5.88 -1.01 4.93
CA ALA A 344 4.51 -1.44 5.21
C ALA A 344 3.76 -0.51 6.18
N THR A 345 4.48 0.37 6.89
CA THR A 345 3.88 1.48 7.63
C THR A 345 3.16 2.45 6.71
N ASN A 346 3.65 2.63 5.47
CA ASN A 346 3.07 3.43 4.39
C ASN A 346 2.57 4.82 4.82
N GLU A 347 3.19 5.38 5.85
CA GLU A 347 2.71 6.53 6.59
C GLU A 347 2.64 7.81 5.75
N TRP A 348 1.79 8.75 6.18
CA TRP A 348 1.69 10.10 5.65
C TRP A 348 2.11 11.12 6.71
N ALA A 349 2.91 12.12 6.34
CA ALA A 349 3.26 13.19 7.28
C ALA A 349 1.99 13.93 7.75
N GLY A 350 1.86 14.14 9.06
CA GLY A 350 0.67 14.70 9.70
C GLY A 350 -0.48 13.71 9.95
N LEU A 351 -0.44 12.48 9.42
CA LEU A 351 -1.48 11.45 9.60
C LEU A 351 -0.94 10.13 10.17
N GLY A 352 0.37 9.90 10.09
CA GLY A 352 1.00 8.64 10.46
C GLY A 352 0.51 7.48 9.59
N GLN A 353 0.35 6.30 10.20
CA GLN A 353 -0.13 5.09 9.52
C GLN A 353 -1.66 4.99 9.41
N ALA A 354 -2.41 5.84 10.13
CA ALA A 354 -3.86 5.74 10.28
C ALA A 354 -4.61 6.75 9.40
N TYR A 355 -4.72 6.45 8.12
CA TYR A 355 -5.41 7.28 7.12
C TYR A 355 -6.45 6.45 6.33
N PRO A 356 -7.47 7.07 5.71
CA PRO A 356 -8.60 6.34 5.14
C PRO A 356 -8.26 5.54 3.87
N ASP A 357 -9.02 4.46 3.63
CA ASP A 357 -8.86 3.52 2.50
C ASP A 357 -8.69 4.20 1.13
N TRP A 358 -9.39 5.31 0.86
CA TRP A 358 -9.28 6.01 -0.43
C TRP A 358 -7.88 6.60 -0.68
N MET A 359 -7.11 6.91 0.36
CA MET A 359 -5.74 7.41 0.22
C MET A 359 -4.74 6.28 -0.11
N HIS A 360 -5.07 5.03 0.22
CA HIS A 360 -4.35 3.86 -0.31
C HIS A 360 -4.59 3.74 -1.81
N ASP A 361 -5.83 3.91 -2.27
CA ASP A 361 -6.19 3.95 -3.69
C ASP A 361 -5.51 5.11 -4.43
N TYR A 362 -5.41 6.27 -3.79
CA TYR A 362 -4.66 7.42 -4.33
C TYR A 362 -3.18 7.05 -4.55
N SER A 363 -2.55 6.38 -3.58
CA SER A 363 -1.15 5.94 -3.69
C SER A 363 -0.98 4.84 -4.75
N ALA A 364 -1.91 3.89 -4.85
CA ALA A 364 -1.94 2.84 -5.87
C ALA A 364 -2.10 3.44 -7.28
N LYS A 365 -2.96 4.46 -7.44
CA LYS A 365 -3.10 5.19 -8.69
C LYS A 365 -1.80 5.87 -9.10
N LEU A 366 -1.09 6.53 -8.18
CA LEU A 366 0.21 7.13 -8.49
C LEU A 366 1.23 6.09 -8.97
N LEU A 367 1.24 4.88 -8.39
CA LEU A 367 2.08 3.79 -8.88
C LEU A 367 1.74 3.41 -10.33
N ARG A 368 0.45 3.25 -10.64
CA ARG A 368 0.00 2.91 -12.00
C ARG A 368 0.27 4.00 -13.01
N ASP A 369 0.03 5.27 -12.65
CA ASP A 369 0.35 6.44 -13.47
C ASP A 369 1.87 6.58 -13.70
N ASN A 370 2.68 5.93 -12.87
CA ASN A 370 4.12 5.81 -13.01
C ASN A 370 4.58 4.58 -13.84
N ASN A 371 3.66 3.88 -14.49
CA ASN A 371 3.90 2.62 -15.20
C ASN A 371 4.40 1.47 -14.32
N ALA A 372 4.29 1.57 -12.98
CA ALA A 372 4.61 0.46 -12.08
C ALA A 372 3.43 -0.53 -12.00
N ASN A 373 3.74 -1.80 -11.76
CA ASN A 373 2.76 -2.88 -11.61
C ASN A 373 3.11 -3.83 -10.44
N TYR A 374 4.04 -3.42 -9.58
CA TYR A 374 4.64 -4.28 -8.57
C TYR A 374 5.08 -3.51 -7.33
N ILE A 375 4.82 -4.09 -6.15
CA ILE A 375 5.34 -3.62 -4.87
C ILE A 375 5.84 -4.81 -4.04
N ARG A 376 7.00 -4.64 -3.42
CA ARG A 376 7.40 -5.41 -2.25
C ARG A 376 7.13 -4.63 -0.98
N TRP A 377 6.47 -5.24 -0.02
CA TRP A 377 6.33 -4.66 1.31
C TRP A 377 7.55 -4.95 2.18
N MET A 378 7.98 -3.94 2.92
CA MET A 378 9.15 -3.99 3.80
C MET A 378 8.77 -3.64 5.25
N HIS A 379 9.11 -4.44 6.26
CA HIS A 379 9.45 -5.86 6.17
C HIS A 379 8.47 -6.69 6.98
N VAL A 380 7.22 -6.20 7.08
CA VAL A 380 6.11 -6.83 7.79
C VAL A 380 4.89 -6.89 6.89
N SER A 381 3.94 -7.74 7.27
CA SER A 381 2.65 -7.86 6.60
C SER A 381 2.00 -6.48 6.34
N PRO A 382 1.55 -6.20 5.11
CA PRO A 382 0.92 -4.93 4.75
C PRO A 382 -0.42 -4.74 5.46
N GLN A 383 -0.99 -3.55 5.34
CA GLN A 383 -2.34 -3.31 5.83
C GLN A 383 -3.37 -4.00 4.92
N PRO A 384 -4.50 -4.50 5.44
CA PRO A 384 -5.58 -5.01 4.61
C PRO A 384 -6.06 -4.02 3.53
N ALA A 385 -6.09 -2.72 3.84
CA ALA A 385 -6.45 -1.67 2.89
C ALA A 385 -5.48 -1.59 1.70
N ASP A 386 -4.17 -1.74 1.93
CA ASP A 386 -3.16 -1.77 0.87
C ASP A 386 -3.37 -2.97 -0.06
N VAL A 387 -3.61 -4.16 0.50
CA VAL A 387 -3.84 -5.38 -0.30
C VAL A 387 -5.09 -5.26 -1.15
N ARG A 388 -6.22 -4.80 -0.56
CA ARG A 388 -7.47 -4.56 -1.29
C ARG A 388 -7.30 -3.50 -2.38
N SER A 389 -6.52 -2.46 -2.11
CA SER A 389 -6.20 -1.43 -3.11
C SER A 389 -5.47 -2.06 -4.29
N TYR A 390 -4.44 -2.86 -4.04
CA TYR A 390 -3.61 -3.41 -5.11
C TYR A 390 -4.30 -4.52 -5.91
N ASP A 391 -5.29 -5.20 -5.32
CA ASP A 391 -6.24 -6.04 -6.06
C ASP A 391 -7.02 -5.23 -7.11
N LYS A 392 -7.54 -4.06 -6.73
CA LYS A 392 -8.31 -3.15 -7.62
C LYS A 392 -7.45 -2.50 -8.71
N PHE A 393 -6.19 -2.18 -8.40
CA PHE A 393 -5.30 -1.44 -9.29
C PHE A 393 -4.34 -2.32 -10.10
N GLY A 394 -4.39 -3.64 -9.93
CA GLY A 394 -3.55 -4.56 -10.72
C GLY A 394 -2.06 -4.44 -10.36
N ILE A 395 -1.73 -4.37 -9.06
CA ILE A 395 -0.34 -4.23 -8.60
C ILE A 395 0.06 -5.51 -7.89
N VAL A 396 0.99 -6.27 -8.48
CA VAL A 396 1.51 -7.52 -7.90
C VAL A 396 2.27 -7.26 -6.61
N GLN A 397 2.16 -8.17 -5.64
CA GLN A 397 2.73 -8.00 -4.30
C GLN A 397 3.70 -9.12 -3.90
N ILE A 398 4.81 -8.72 -3.26
CA ILE A 398 5.52 -9.55 -2.28
C ILE A 398 5.05 -9.16 -0.89
N VAL A 399 4.53 -10.14 -0.15
CA VAL A 399 3.99 -9.96 1.20
C VAL A 399 4.85 -10.74 2.20
N PRO A 400 5.60 -10.05 3.08
CA PRO A 400 6.41 -10.71 4.10
C PRO A 400 5.60 -11.05 5.35
N ALA A 401 6.13 -11.95 6.18
CA ALA A 401 5.69 -12.11 7.56
C ALA A 401 6.08 -10.88 8.40
N GLY A 402 7.33 -10.86 8.84
CA GLY A 402 7.89 -9.89 9.76
C GLY A 402 9.35 -10.18 10.08
N ASP A 403 10.26 -9.31 9.68
CA ASP A 403 11.68 -9.40 10.04
C ASP A 403 12.29 -7.99 10.11
N LYS A 404 13.51 -7.90 10.64
CA LYS A 404 14.45 -6.81 10.41
C LYS A 404 15.46 -7.22 9.32
N GLU A 405 16.62 -7.74 9.69
CA GLU A 405 17.70 -8.14 8.76
C GLU A 405 18.50 -9.34 9.31
N ARG A 406 17.84 -10.33 9.92
CA ARG A 406 18.51 -11.55 10.42
C ARG A 406 17.54 -12.72 10.59
N ASP A 407 18.07 -13.93 10.68
CA ASP A 407 17.24 -15.05 11.08
C ASP A 407 16.72 -14.86 12.52
N GLY A 408 15.46 -15.23 12.73
CA GLY A 408 14.86 -15.25 14.07
C GLY A 408 15.21 -16.55 14.78
N GLU A 409 15.28 -16.54 16.11
CA GLU A 409 15.47 -17.75 16.91
C GLU A 409 14.43 -17.81 18.04
N GLY A 410 14.15 -19.01 18.56
CA GLY A 410 13.27 -19.22 19.70
C GLY A 410 11.92 -18.51 19.56
N ALA A 411 11.56 -17.68 20.55
CA ALA A 411 10.30 -16.95 20.57
C ALA A 411 10.12 -15.97 19.38
N GLN A 412 11.21 -15.36 18.88
CA GLN A 412 11.14 -14.47 17.71
C GLN A 412 10.77 -15.22 16.44
N TRP A 413 11.36 -16.42 16.25
CA TRP A 413 11.01 -17.29 15.12
C TRP A 413 9.56 -17.78 15.22
N ALA A 414 9.16 -18.29 16.38
CA ALA A 414 7.78 -18.74 16.61
C ALA A 414 6.76 -17.64 16.30
N GLN A 415 7.02 -16.41 16.77
CA GLN A 415 6.16 -15.26 16.47
C GLN A 415 6.13 -14.93 14.97
N ARG A 416 7.26 -15.06 14.26
CA ARG A 416 7.30 -14.87 12.80
C ARG A 416 6.45 -15.90 12.07
N VAL A 417 6.53 -17.18 12.45
CA VAL A 417 5.70 -18.26 11.88
C VAL A 417 4.21 -17.98 12.12
N ASP A 418 3.83 -17.54 13.31
CA ASP A 418 2.45 -17.16 13.63
C ASP A 418 1.95 -15.96 12.82
N VAL A 419 2.82 -14.96 12.61
CA VAL A 419 2.52 -13.81 11.74
C VAL A 419 2.36 -14.24 10.28
N MET A 420 3.25 -15.10 9.75
CA MET A 420 3.11 -15.62 8.38
C MET A 420 1.81 -16.41 8.23
N ARG A 421 1.48 -17.26 9.21
CA ARG A 421 0.25 -18.07 9.21
C ARG A 421 -0.97 -17.18 9.12
N SER A 422 -1.04 -16.16 9.97
CA SER A 422 -2.14 -15.20 10.01
C SER A 422 -2.22 -14.38 8.72
N THR A 423 -1.07 -13.98 8.17
CA THR A 423 -0.96 -13.25 6.91
C THR A 423 -1.49 -14.06 5.72
N ILE A 424 -1.07 -15.33 5.59
CA ILE A 424 -1.55 -16.21 4.51
C ILE A 424 -3.05 -16.41 4.63
N ILE A 425 -3.54 -16.79 5.82
CA ILE A 425 -4.96 -17.11 6.01
C ILE A 425 -5.85 -15.90 5.69
N TYR A 426 -5.45 -14.70 6.12
CA TYR A 426 -6.26 -13.51 5.91
C TYR A 426 -6.21 -13.00 4.46
N HIS A 427 -5.07 -13.15 3.77
CA HIS A 427 -4.87 -12.59 2.43
C HIS A 427 -4.89 -13.60 1.27
N ARG A 428 -5.03 -14.91 1.51
CA ARG A 428 -4.97 -15.96 0.46
C ARG A 428 -6.03 -15.85 -0.64
N ASN A 429 -7.07 -15.04 -0.47
CA ASN A 429 -8.06 -14.75 -1.52
C ASN A 429 -7.66 -13.55 -2.40
N SER A 430 -6.56 -12.85 -2.12
CA SER A 430 -6.10 -11.71 -2.91
C SER A 430 -5.42 -12.17 -4.21
N PRO A 431 -5.93 -11.80 -5.41
CA PRO A 431 -5.27 -12.13 -6.67
C PRO A 431 -3.93 -11.42 -6.86
N SER A 432 -3.72 -10.24 -6.26
CA SER A 432 -2.51 -9.47 -6.46
C SER A 432 -1.27 -10.04 -5.77
N ILE A 433 -1.44 -10.87 -4.73
CA ILE A 433 -0.31 -11.52 -4.06
C ILE A 433 0.15 -12.72 -4.90
N LEU A 434 1.41 -12.69 -5.33
CA LEU A 434 2.08 -13.82 -6.00
C LEU A 434 3.22 -14.40 -5.16
N PHE A 435 3.73 -13.65 -4.18
CA PHE A 435 4.91 -14.03 -3.40
C PHE A 435 4.66 -13.86 -1.90
N TRP A 436 4.95 -14.92 -1.15
CA TRP A 436 5.09 -14.88 0.29
C TRP A 436 6.57 -14.76 0.66
N GLU A 437 6.95 -13.79 1.49
CA GLU A 437 8.36 -13.57 1.88
C GLU A 437 8.60 -14.03 3.33
N ALA A 438 9.38 -15.09 3.48
CA ALA A 438 9.73 -15.69 4.77
C ALA A 438 10.64 -14.81 5.64
N GLY A 439 11.36 -13.87 5.03
CA GLY A 439 12.24 -12.96 5.76
C GLY A 439 13.05 -12.03 4.86
N ASN A 440 13.57 -10.98 5.47
CA ASN A 440 14.35 -9.98 4.75
C ASN A 440 15.85 -10.34 4.73
N SER A 441 16.40 -11.01 5.75
CA SER A 441 17.79 -11.48 5.62
C SER A 441 18.15 -12.73 6.40
N GLY A 442 18.86 -13.63 5.74
CA GLY A 442 19.59 -14.73 6.36
C GLY A 442 18.68 -15.85 6.83
N VAL A 443 17.65 -16.21 6.05
CA VAL A 443 16.77 -17.33 6.41
C VAL A 443 17.50 -18.66 6.21
N SER A 444 17.59 -19.47 7.26
CA SER A 444 18.17 -20.82 7.23
C SER A 444 17.31 -21.81 6.43
N THR A 445 17.90 -22.94 6.06
CA THR A 445 17.24 -24.04 5.32
C THR A 445 16.07 -24.60 6.10
N ALA A 446 16.20 -24.78 7.42
CA ALA A 446 15.14 -25.31 8.28
C ALA A 446 13.94 -24.36 8.32
N HIS A 447 14.20 -23.09 8.56
CA HIS A 447 13.19 -22.03 8.60
C HIS A 447 12.51 -21.81 7.24
N MET A 448 13.26 -21.91 6.14
CA MET A 448 12.70 -21.80 4.79
C MET A 448 11.72 -22.96 4.50
N LYS A 449 12.08 -24.20 4.89
CA LYS A 449 11.19 -25.37 4.75
C LYS A 449 9.93 -25.23 5.57
N GLU A 450 10.03 -24.78 6.83
CA GLU A 450 8.86 -24.58 7.68
C GLU A 450 7.89 -23.54 7.10
N MET A 451 8.40 -22.43 6.57
CA MET A 451 7.57 -21.42 5.90
C MET A 451 6.93 -21.94 4.60
N GLN A 452 7.65 -22.77 3.84
CA GLN A 452 7.10 -23.42 2.65
C GLN A 452 5.99 -24.42 3.01
N GLU A 453 6.18 -25.24 4.06
CA GLU A 453 5.15 -26.15 4.59
C GLU A 453 3.92 -25.40 5.07
N LEU A 454 4.13 -24.25 5.72
CA LEU A 454 3.06 -23.37 6.16
C LEU A 454 2.23 -22.84 4.98
N ALA A 455 2.91 -22.39 3.91
CA ALA A 455 2.23 -21.96 2.68
C ALA A 455 1.50 -23.11 2.01
N GLN A 456 2.11 -24.30 1.91
CA GLN A 456 1.46 -25.48 1.35
C GLN A 456 0.23 -25.90 2.15
N LYS A 457 0.22 -25.70 3.47
CA LYS A 457 -0.90 -26.03 4.34
C LYS A 457 -2.10 -25.09 4.17
N TYR A 458 -1.85 -23.78 4.07
CA TYR A 458 -2.92 -22.77 4.12
C TYR A 458 -3.25 -22.14 2.76
N ASP A 459 -2.40 -22.32 1.76
CA ASP A 459 -2.52 -21.79 0.40
C ASP A 459 -1.92 -22.75 -0.67
N PRO A 460 -2.36 -24.02 -0.73
CA PRO A 460 -1.81 -25.03 -1.64
C PRO A 460 -2.07 -24.75 -3.14
N THR A 461 -3.05 -23.90 -3.44
CA THR A 461 -3.63 -23.75 -4.79
C THR A 461 -3.67 -22.29 -5.27
N GLY A 462 -3.15 -21.34 -4.50
CA GLY A 462 -3.20 -19.91 -4.86
C GLY A 462 -2.31 -19.50 -6.03
N GLY A 463 -1.48 -20.42 -6.55
CA GLY A 463 -0.51 -20.15 -7.61
C GLY A 463 0.62 -19.22 -7.16
N ARG A 464 0.97 -19.28 -5.86
CA ARG A 464 1.97 -18.42 -5.22
C ARG A 464 3.23 -19.21 -4.88
N VAL A 465 4.34 -18.50 -4.69
CA VAL A 465 5.60 -19.09 -4.21
C VAL A 465 6.08 -18.40 -2.94
N MET A 466 6.73 -19.16 -2.06
CA MET A 466 7.39 -18.63 -0.87
C MET A 466 8.88 -18.42 -1.15
N GLY A 467 9.48 -17.38 -0.61
CA GLY A 467 10.91 -17.12 -0.78
C GLY A 467 11.43 -16.08 0.20
N CYS A 468 12.60 -15.53 -0.07
CA CYS A 468 13.17 -14.48 0.77
C CYS A 468 14.10 -13.58 -0.04
N ARG A 469 14.45 -12.40 0.51
CA ARG A 469 15.49 -11.57 -0.11
C ARG A 469 16.87 -12.21 -0.03
N SER A 470 17.26 -12.80 1.11
CA SER A 470 18.57 -13.44 1.21
C SER A 470 18.53 -14.70 2.05
N LEU A 471 19.01 -15.80 1.48
CA LEU A 471 19.17 -17.09 2.15
C LEU A 471 20.50 -17.13 2.90
N GLN A 472 20.52 -17.80 4.05
CA GLN A 472 21.72 -17.97 4.88
C GLN A 472 22.75 -18.89 4.21
N GLU A 473 22.28 -19.99 3.62
CA GLU A 473 23.09 -20.97 2.89
C GLU A 473 22.41 -21.45 1.60
N GLU A 474 23.19 -22.08 0.70
CA GLU A 474 22.69 -22.53 -0.61
C GLU A 474 21.68 -23.68 -0.52
N SER A 475 21.74 -24.52 0.52
CA SER A 475 20.76 -25.61 0.68
C SER A 475 19.32 -25.12 0.90
N ALA A 476 19.15 -23.86 1.32
CA ALA A 476 17.83 -23.24 1.47
C ALA A 476 17.18 -22.90 0.12
N VAL A 477 17.95 -22.86 -0.97
CA VAL A 477 17.45 -22.63 -2.34
C VAL A 477 16.45 -23.72 -2.72
N ASP A 478 16.68 -24.99 -2.35
CA ASP A 478 15.76 -26.08 -2.71
C ASP A 478 14.39 -25.99 -2.00
N ALA A 479 14.30 -25.21 -0.92
CA ALA A 479 13.05 -24.95 -0.20
C ALA A 479 12.37 -23.64 -0.64
N ALA A 480 13.05 -22.78 -1.39
CA ALA A 480 12.52 -21.51 -1.85
C ALA A 480 11.91 -21.65 -3.26
N GLY A 481 10.75 -21.02 -3.48
CA GLY A 481 10.12 -20.87 -4.78
C GLY A 481 10.48 -19.57 -5.50
N PHE A 482 11.10 -18.60 -4.83
CA PHE A 482 11.78 -17.44 -5.45
C PHE A 482 12.92 -16.93 -4.56
N VAL A 483 13.85 -16.18 -5.16
CA VAL A 483 14.91 -15.46 -4.43
C VAL A 483 14.95 -14.01 -4.84
N GLY A 484 14.91 -13.12 -3.85
CA GLY A 484 15.20 -11.70 -4.05
C GLY A 484 16.71 -11.46 -4.21
N ILE A 485 17.08 -10.39 -4.90
CA ILE A 485 18.48 -9.94 -5.01
C ILE A 485 18.60 -8.43 -4.87
N MET A 486 19.85 -7.96 -4.78
CA MET A 486 20.22 -6.54 -4.73
C MET A 486 21.45 -6.29 -5.62
N VAL A 487 21.25 -6.25 -6.94
CA VAL A 487 22.31 -6.17 -7.95
C VAL A 487 23.23 -4.96 -7.72
N GLY A 488 22.71 -3.87 -7.16
CA GLY A 488 23.44 -2.59 -7.02
C GLY A 488 24.18 -2.35 -5.72
N SER A 489 23.77 -2.99 -4.63
CA SER A 489 24.23 -2.60 -3.30
C SER A 489 25.41 -3.41 -2.77
N ASP A 490 25.86 -4.45 -3.49
CA ASP A 490 26.82 -5.44 -3.00
C ASP A 490 28.25 -5.31 -3.57
N VAL A 491 28.67 -4.08 -3.89
CA VAL A 491 30.04 -3.76 -4.37
C VAL A 491 31.16 -4.17 -3.40
N GLY A 492 30.83 -4.52 -2.15
CA GLY A 492 31.80 -4.85 -1.11
C GLY A 492 32.11 -6.34 -0.89
N LYS A 493 31.34 -7.28 -1.48
CA LYS A 493 31.57 -8.73 -1.27
C LYS A 493 31.82 -9.52 -2.55
N ASP A 494 31.39 -9.02 -3.70
CA ASP A 494 31.75 -9.59 -5.00
C ASP A 494 32.01 -8.47 -6.01
N GLN A 495 33.27 -8.24 -6.36
CA GLN A 495 33.59 -7.29 -7.42
C GLN A 495 33.23 -7.90 -8.77
N ARG A 496 32.13 -7.42 -9.37
CA ARG A 496 31.81 -7.68 -10.77
C ARG A 496 32.78 -6.88 -11.66
N LYS A 497 33.62 -7.56 -12.42
CA LYS A 497 34.57 -6.99 -13.39
C LYS A 497 33.99 -6.93 -14.81
N THR A 498 33.01 -7.77 -15.14
CA THR A 498 32.33 -7.82 -16.44
C THR A 498 30.81 -8.03 -16.33
N PRO A 499 30.01 -7.65 -17.36
CA PRO A 499 28.58 -7.96 -17.43
C PRO A 499 28.25 -9.47 -17.42
N THR A 500 29.22 -10.38 -17.49
CA THR A 500 28.98 -11.82 -17.39
C THR A 500 29.36 -12.44 -16.05
N ASP A 501 29.99 -11.69 -15.14
CA ASP A 501 30.45 -12.29 -13.87
C ASP A 501 29.27 -12.64 -12.94
N ILE A 502 29.37 -13.83 -12.36
CA ILE A 502 28.50 -14.37 -11.31
C ILE A 502 28.95 -13.75 -9.98
N PHE A 503 28.01 -13.15 -9.23
CA PHE A 503 28.22 -12.67 -7.84
C PHE A 503 27.31 -13.45 -6.88
N ARG A 504 27.49 -13.36 -5.56
CA ARG A 504 26.82 -14.20 -4.55
C ARG A 504 25.29 -14.18 -4.63
N ALA A 505 24.68 -13.07 -5.03
CA ALA A 505 23.24 -13.01 -5.23
C ALA A 505 22.79 -13.72 -6.53
N TYR A 506 23.72 -13.92 -7.46
CA TYR A 506 23.53 -14.44 -8.81
C TYR A 506 24.37 -15.71 -9.06
N SER A 507 24.18 -16.77 -8.25
CA SER A 507 24.79 -18.08 -8.50
C SER A 507 23.97 -18.92 -9.49
N GLU A 508 24.61 -19.85 -10.22
CA GLU A 508 23.91 -20.80 -11.10
C GLU A 508 22.82 -21.58 -10.35
N VAL A 509 23.11 -21.93 -9.09
CA VAL A 509 22.20 -22.63 -8.18
C VAL A 509 20.90 -21.84 -7.95
N ARG A 510 20.95 -20.51 -7.90
CA ARG A 510 19.76 -19.65 -7.72
C ARG A 510 19.10 -19.31 -9.05
N ARG A 511 19.89 -18.81 -10.00
CA ARG A 511 19.45 -18.34 -11.32
C ARG A 511 18.67 -19.39 -12.10
N ASP A 512 19.14 -20.63 -12.07
CA ASP A 512 18.61 -21.68 -12.95
C ASP A 512 17.45 -22.46 -12.32
N LYS A 513 17.21 -22.30 -11.00
CA LYS A 513 16.20 -23.08 -10.26
C LYS A 513 14.85 -22.37 -10.08
N MET A 514 14.82 -21.04 -10.01
CA MET A 514 13.60 -20.31 -9.60
C MET A 514 13.56 -18.87 -10.11
N PRO A 515 12.39 -18.21 -10.10
CA PRO A 515 12.29 -16.78 -10.37
C PRO A 515 13.20 -15.95 -9.46
N MET A 516 13.88 -14.98 -10.07
CA MET A 516 14.71 -13.99 -9.37
C MET A 516 14.10 -12.60 -9.52
N ILE A 517 14.09 -11.83 -8.42
CA ILE A 517 13.50 -10.48 -8.39
C ILE A 517 14.49 -9.53 -7.73
N GLU A 518 14.74 -8.37 -8.34
CA GLU A 518 15.42 -7.28 -7.64
C GLU A 518 14.42 -6.68 -6.65
N VAL A 519 14.75 -6.74 -5.37
CA VAL A 519 13.80 -6.47 -4.28
C VAL A 519 14.12 -5.21 -3.49
N GLU A 520 15.25 -4.53 -3.76
CA GLU A 520 15.56 -3.21 -3.19
C GLU A 520 16.82 -2.56 -3.79
N ASP A 521 16.65 -1.85 -4.89
CA ASP A 521 17.72 -1.11 -5.58
C ASP A 521 17.68 0.41 -5.32
N PHE A 522 18.74 1.13 -5.69
CA PHE A 522 18.82 2.60 -5.68
C PHE A 522 18.48 3.25 -4.33
N ARG A 523 19.33 3.03 -3.33
CA ARG A 523 19.15 3.46 -1.92
C ARG A 523 19.43 4.93 -1.66
N ASP A 524 19.73 5.67 -2.70
CA ASP A 524 20.11 7.07 -2.71
C ASP A 524 18.94 7.94 -2.22
N GLU A 525 19.24 9.15 -1.74
CA GLU A 525 18.26 10.07 -1.13
C GLU A 525 18.42 11.48 -1.69
N ALA A 526 17.29 12.12 -1.99
CA ALA A 526 17.20 13.52 -2.40
C ALA A 526 15.85 14.11 -1.98
N ALA A 527 15.89 15.28 -1.35
CA ALA A 527 14.69 16.00 -0.96
C ALA A 527 14.05 16.68 -2.18
N ARG A 528 12.72 16.85 -2.13
CA ARG A 528 11.97 17.50 -3.22
C ARG A 528 12.37 18.98 -3.41
N ARG A 529 12.68 19.72 -2.35
CA ARG A 529 12.90 21.18 -2.42
C ARG A 529 14.09 21.66 -3.26
N PHE A 530 15.05 20.79 -3.59
CA PHE A 530 16.24 21.21 -4.35
C PHE A 530 16.10 20.85 -5.83
N TRP A 531 15.85 21.82 -6.72
CA TRP A 531 15.75 21.55 -8.16
C TRP A 531 17.06 21.09 -8.80
N ASP A 532 18.02 22.00 -8.85
CA ASP A 532 19.34 21.87 -9.46
C ASP A 532 20.29 22.94 -8.90
N ASP A 533 21.54 22.95 -9.37
CA ASP A 533 22.56 23.89 -8.89
C ASP A 533 22.39 25.33 -9.41
N TYR A 534 21.39 25.59 -10.25
CA TYR A 534 21.15 26.89 -10.91
C TYR A 534 19.87 27.57 -10.42
N SER A 535 19.18 26.96 -9.46
CA SER A 535 17.87 27.40 -9.02
C SER A 535 17.94 28.17 -7.69
N PRO A 536 17.33 29.37 -7.59
CA PRO A 536 17.14 30.00 -6.30
C PRO A 536 16.14 29.20 -5.43
N PRO A 537 16.26 29.27 -4.10
CA PRO A 537 17.33 29.95 -3.34
C PRO A 537 18.61 29.10 -3.17
N HIS A 538 18.66 27.88 -3.71
CA HIS A 538 19.67 26.85 -3.40
C HIS A 538 20.76 26.68 -4.47
N PHE A 539 21.33 27.78 -4.96
CA PHE A 539 22.41 27.73 -5.95
C PHE A 539 23.60 26.87 -5.48
N GLY A 540 24.10 26.01 -6.36
CA GLY A 540 25.27 25.18 -6.11
C GLY A 540 25.10 24.23 -4.93
N PHE A 541 23.93 23.62 -4.77
CA PHE A 541 23.54 22.78 -3.63
C PHE A 541 24.69 21.90 -3.11
N LYS A 542 24.88 21.94 -1.78
CA LYS A 542 25.79 21.07 -1.04
C LYS A 542 25.05 20.44 0.13
N LYS A 543 25.22 19.14 0.28
CA LYS A 543 24.78 18.37 1.43
C LYS A 543 25.43 18.90 2.71
N LYS A 544 24.80 18.66 3.87
CA LYS A 544 25.45 18.90 5.15
C LYS A 544 26.53 17.84 5.42
N GLU A 545 27.39 18.08 6.39
CA GLU A 545 28.49 17.17 6.72
C GLU A 545 28.00 15.77 7.09
N ALA A 546 26.97 15.68 7.94
CA ALA A 546 26.37 14.43 8.42
C ALA A 546 25.51 13.68 7.38
N ASP A 547 25.25 14.30 6.23
CA ASP A 547 24.48 13.72 5.13
C ASP A 547 25.37 12.81 4.28
N THR A 548 24.83 11.73 3.74
CA THR A 548 25.57 10.85 2.82
C THR A 548 25.48 11.35 1.39
N TRP A 549 24.29 11.76 0.96
CA TRP A 549 24.00 12.00 -0.46
C TRP A 549 24.02 13.49 -0.80
N ASN A 550 24.70 13.83 -1.89
CA ASN A 550 24.79 15.18 -2.44
C ASN A 550 23.96 15.30 -3.73
N TYR A 551 22.68 14.97 -3.65
CA TYR A 551 21.77 15.02 -4.79
C TYR A 551 20.71 16.12 -4.60
N ASN A 552 20.58 16.95 -5.63
CA ASN A 552 19.36 17.71 -5.92
C ASN A 552 18.43 16.84 -6.81
N GLN A 553 17.23 17.32 -7.13
CA GLN A 553 16.26 16.56 -7.93
C GLN A 553 16.78 16.19 -9.33
N GLU A 554 17.47 17.10 -10.03
CA GLU A 554 18.02 16.85 -11.36
C GLU A 554 19.08 15.73 -11.32
N THR A 555 20.07 15.84 -10.44
CA THR A 555 21.15 14.85 -10.30
C THR A 555 20.66 13.52 -9.75
N TYR A 556 19.67 13.52 -8.84
CA TYR A 556 19.00 12.31 -8.36
C TYR A 556 18.27 11.58 -9.49
N SER A 557 17.55 12.31 -10.34
CA SER A 557 16.86 11.76 -11.51
C SER A 557 17.83 11.17 -12.53
N ILE A 558 18.95 11.84 -12.80
CA ILE A 558 20.00 11.31 -13.68
C ILE A 558 20.59 10.03 -13.09
N ALA A 559 20.91 10.03 -11.80
CA ALA A 559 21.43 8.85 -11.09
C ALA A 559 20.42 7.69 -11.13
N ALA A 560 19.12 7.95 -10.93
CA ALA A 560 18.07 6.95 -11.02
C ALA A 560 17.97 6.34 -12.42
N ALA A 561 17.99 7.18 -13.47
CA ALA A 561 17.93 6.72 -14.86
C ALA A 561 19.17 5.89 -15.24
N LYS A 562 20.36 6.32 -14.80
CA LYS A 562 21.62 5.59 -15.01
C LYS A 562 21.60 4.27 -14.25
N ARG A 563 21.18 4.26 -12.99
CA ARG A 563 21.06 3.05 -12.17
C ARG A 563 20.09 2.04 -12.77
N TYR A 564 18.95 2.49 -13.26
CA TYR A 564 17.99 1.63 -13.95
C TYR A 564 18.57 1.08 -15.27
N ALA A 565 19.28 1.90 -16.04
CA ALA A 565 20.00 1.44 -17.24
C ALA A 565 21.08 0.40 -16.92
N GLU A 566 21.90 0.65 -15.89
CA GLU A 566 22.89 -0.30 -15.39
C GLU A 566 22.23 -1.61 -14.96
N TYR A 567 21.10 -1.54 -14.28
CA TYR A 567 20.32 -2.72 -13.93
C TYR A 567 19.88 -3.48 -15.19
N LEU A 568 19.35 -2.81 -16.20
CA LEU A 568 18.96 -3.43 -17.47
C LEU A 568 20.15 -4.00 -18.27
N ASP A 569 21.36 -3.45 -18.10
CA ASP A 569 22.61 -3.98 -18.66
C ASP A 569 23.12 -5.17 -17.83
N ALA A 570 22.88 -5.13 -16.52
CA ALA A 570 23.37 -6.08 -15.53
C ALA A 570 22.55 -7.36 -15.46
N ILE A 571 21.27 -7.35 -15.84
CA ILE A 571 20.44 -8.55 -15.91
C ILE A 571 21.02 -9.50 -16.96
N VAL A 572 21.72 -10.53 -16.49
CA VAL A 572 22.35 -11.53 -17.36
C VAL A 572 21.26 -12.45 -17.88
N THR A 573 20.89 -12.33 -19.15
CA THR A 573 20.10 -13.39 -19.79
C THR A 573 20.96 -14.65 -19.81
N ASN A 574 20.58 -15.68 -19.04
CA ASN A 574 21.14 -17.02 -19.27
C ASN A 574 20.88 -17.34 -20.75
N THR A 575 21.95 -17.65 -21.50
CA THR A 575 21.84 -18.01 -22.92
C THR A 575 21.06 -19.31 -23.11
N ASP A 576 21.00 -20.15 -22.07
CA ASP A 576 20.01 -21.20 -21.94
C ASP A 576 18.65 -20.58 -21.59
N SER A 577 17.83 -20.44 -22.62
CA SER A 577 16.48 -19.89 -22.50
C SER A 577 15.58 -20.72 -21.59
N ALA A 578 15.88 -21.99 -21.29
CA ALA A 578 15.09 -22.77 -20.34
C ALA A 578 15.36 -22.38 -18.86
N LYS A 579 16.42 -21.61 -18.60
CA LYS A 579 16.92 -21.34 -17.25
C LYS A 579 16.97 -19.86 -16.86
N ALA A 580 16.86 -18.92 -17.80
CA ALA A 580 16.73 -17.50 -17.47
C ALA A 580 15.37 -17.22 -16.80
N ARG A 581 15.30 -16.89 -15.50
CA ARG A 581 14.03 -16.70 -14.76
C ARG A 581 13.87 -15.30 -14.15
N TRP A 582 14.37 -14.27 -14.83
CA TRP A 582 14.39 -12.90 -14.32
C TRP A 582 13.02 -12.21 -14.33
N SER A 583 12.52 -11.84 -13.16
CA SER A 583 11.09 -11.58 -12.96
C SER A 583 10.73 -10.14 -12.59
N GLY A 584 11.67 -9.31 -12.12
CA GLY A 584 11.33 -7.90 -11.86
C GLY A 584 12.34 -7.00 -11.17
N TYR A 585 11.94 -5.74 -11.02
CA TYR A 585 12.69 -4.63 -10.46
C TYR A 585 11.90 -3.90 -9.36
N ALA A 586 12.55 -3.66 -8.22
CA ALA A 586 12.10 -2.73 -7.19
C ALA A 586 13.17 -1.68 -6.88
N SER A 587 12.89 -0.40 -7.14
CA SER A 587 13.62 0.68 -6.48
C SER A 587 13.14 0.81 -5.04
N ILE A 588 14.05 1.10 -4.11
CA ILE A 588 13.66 1.24 -2.71
C ILE A 588 12.83 2.50 -2.51
N ILE A 589 11.72 2.29 -1.81
CA ILE A 589 10.75 3.29 -1.34
C ILE A 589 10.06 4.04 -2.48
N PHE A 590 8.74 3.98 -2.50
CA PHE A 590 7.95 4.81 -3.41
C PHE A 590 7.68 6.19 -2.84
N SER A 591 7.32 6.27 -1.55
CA SER A 591 7.04 7.53 -0.83
C SER A 591 7.97 7.73 0.35
N ASP A 592 8.50 8.94 0.52
CA ASP A 592 9.41 9.25 1.64
C ASP A 592 8.81 8.80 2.98
N THR A 593 9.67 8.25 3.83
CA THR A 593 9.26 7.47 5.01
C THR A 593 10.00 7.93 6.25
N ASN A 594 9.32 7.89 7.39
CA ASN A 594 9.86 8.18 8.71
C ASN A 594 10.78 7.06 9.27
N SER A 595 11.12 6.07 8.44
CA SER A 595 12.15 5.09 8.77
C SER A 595 13.56 5.70 8.77
N HIS A 596 14.59 4.94 9.15
CA HIS A 596 15.98 5.41 9.04
C HIS A 596 16.31 5.79 7.60
N GLY A 597 17.20 6.76 7.42
CA GLY A 597 17.74 7.22 6.13
C GLY A 597 19.25 7.44 6.22
N ARG A 598 19.78 8.39 5.45
CA ARG A 598 21.21 8.75 5.42
C ARG A 598 21.47 10.26 5.35
N GLN A 599 20.41 11.08 5.41
CA GLN A 599 20.47 12.54 5.45
C GLN A 599 20.28 13.07 6.89
N TYR A 600 21.21 12.69 7.78
CA TYR A 600 21.09 12.93 9.23
C TYR A 600 21.35 14.36 9.68
N GLY A 601 21.78 15.24 8.78
CA GLY A 601 21.95 16.66 9.06
C GLY A 601 20.79 17.51 8.57
N SER A 602 20.01 17.02 7.60
CA SER A 602 19.10 17.86 6.81
C SER A 602 17.64 17.45 6.81
N GLU A 603 17.29 16.18 6.98
CA GLU A 603 15.92 15.72 6.71
C GLU A 603 15.21 15.06 7.90
N VAL A 604 13.90 15.28 8.02
CA VAL A 604 13.02 14.63 9.02
C VAL A 604 12.53 13.24 8.62
N CYS A 605 12.95 12.74 7.46
CA CYS A 605 12.56 11.44 6.94
C CYS A 605 13.67 10.87 6.05
N ARG A 606 13.55 9.59 5.66
CA ARG A 606 14.34 9.04 4.56
C ARG A 606 13.76 9.49 3.24
N ASN A 607 14.58 10.20 2.46
CA ASN A 607 14.16 10.81 1.19
C ASN A 607 14.48 9.95 -0.05
N SER A 608 14.40 8.62 0.06
CA SER A 608 14.57 7.72 -1.08
C SER A 608 13.33 7.62 -1.97
N GLY A 609 12.18 8.14 -1.54
CA GLY A 609 10.93 8.07 -2.29
C GLY A 609 11.00 8.83 -3.61
N LYS A 610 10.13 8.43 -4.54
CA LYS A 610 9.93 9.11 -5.83
C LYS A 610 8.83 10.17 -5.69
N VAL A 611 7.97 9.99 -4.70
CA VAL A 611 7.12 11.03 -4.14
C VAL A 611 7.56 11.33 -2.70
N ASP A 612 7.27 12.52 -2.21
CA ASP A 612 7.54 12.89 -0.81
C ASP A 612 6.52 12.27 0.18
N ALA A 613 6.63 12.60 1.47
CA ALA A 613 5.80 11.99 2.52
C ALA A 613 4.31 12.37 2.43
N VAL A 614 3.97 13.41 1.64
CA VAL A 614 2.59 13.82 1.32
C VAL A 614 2.21 13.51 -0.13
N ARG A 615 2.96 12.61 -0.77
CA ARG A 615 2.75 12.09 -2.14
C ARG A 615 2.84 13.16 -3.22
N LEU A 616 3.58 14.25 -3.00
CA LEU A 616 3.96 15.17 -4.08
C LEU A 616 5.12 14.57 -4.88
N PRO A 617 5.02 14.52 -6.22
CA PRO A 617 6.03 13.88 -7.05
C PRO A 617 7.33 14.68 -7.10
N LYS A 618 8.47 13.97 -6.99
CA LYS A 618 9.80 14.49 -7.31
C LYS A 618 10.05 14.35 -8.81
N GLN A 619 11.12 14.95 -9.32
CA GLN A 619 11.57 14.70 -10.70
C GLN A 619 11.84 13.21 -10.97
N SER A 620 12.30 12.46 -9.96
CA SER A 620 12.54 11.02 -10.07
C SER A 620 11.27 10.20 -10.27
N TYR A 621 10.09 10.68 -9.82
CA TYR A 621 8.82 10.06 -10.20
C TYR A 621 8.67 10.07 -11.72
N TYR A 622 8.81 11.22 -12.36
CA TYR A 622 8.69 11.32 -13.82
C TYR A 622 9.81 10.58 -14.56
N THR A 623 11.02 10.53 -13.99
CA THR A 623 12.10 9.66 -14.49
C THR A 623 11.65 8.20 -14.52
N TYR A 624 11.14 7.68 -13.40
CA TYR A 624 10.65 6.30 -13.35
C TYR A 624 9.45 6.07 -14.26
N ARG A 625 8.56 7.07 -14.44
CA ARG A 625 7.45 6.99 -15.41
C ARG A 625 8.00 6.66 -16.79
N VAL A 626 9.02 7.39 -17.24
CA VAL A 626 9.64 7.24 -18.57
C VAL A 626 10.40 5.92 -18.70
N VAL A 627 11.34 5.61 -17.80
CA VAL A 627 12.21 4.43 -17.94
C VAL A 627 11.45 3.10 -17.77
N GLN A 628 10.31 3.14 -17.10
CA GLN A 628 9.40 2.01 -16.95
C GLN A 628 8.34 1.93 -18.05
N ASN A 629 8.19 2.97 -18.89
CA ASN A 629 7.16 3.00 -19.93
C ASN A 629 7.57 2.08 -21.10
N PRO A 630 6.73 1.12 -21.50
CA PRO A 630 6.97 0.35 -22.73
C PRO A 630 6.66 1.17 -24.00
N ASN A 631 5.89 2.26 -23.89
CA ASN A 631 5.54 3.15 -24.99
C ASN A 631 6.45 4.40 -24.99
N PRO A 632 6.61 5.09 -26.13
CA PRO A 632 7.35 6.36 -26.20
C PRO A 632 6.92 7.34 -25.11
N ASP A 633 7.88 7.84 -24.35
CA ASP A 633 7.69 8.83 -23.28
C ASP A 633 8.93 9.76 -23.18
N LEU A 634 8.71 10.96 -22.65
CA LEU A 634 9.77 11.91 -22.32
C LEU A 634 9.43 12.74 -21.08
N HIS A 635 10.47 13.22 -20.41
CA HIS A 635 10.36 14.21 -19.33
C HIS A 635 11.57 15.17 -19.32
N ILE A 636 11.33 16.47 -19.46
CA ILE A 636 12.31 17.54 -19.25
C ILE A 636 12.54 17.68 -17.75
N LEU A 637 13.78 17.51 -17.28
CA LEU A 637 14.10 17.68 -15.87
C LEU A 637 14.09 19.15 -15.46
N GLY A 638 13.50 19.41 -14.29
CA GLY A 638 13.54 20.72 -13.63
C GLY A 638 12.40 21.65 -14.04
N HIS A 639 12.73 22.93 -14.20
CA HIS A 639 11.82 24.02 -14.58
C HIS A 639 12.51 25.01 -15.52
N TRP A 640 11.83 26.11 -15.87
CA TRP A 640 12.34 27.15 -16.77
C TRP A 640 12.28 28.56 -16.17
N ASN A 641 12.77 28.72 -14.93
CA ASN A 641 12.83 29.99 -14.19
C ASN A 641 14.23 30.16 -13.59
N TYR A 642 15.15 30.74 -14.35
CA TYR A 642 16.54 30.96 -13.91
C TYR A 642 16.90 32.45 -14.00
N PRO A 643 18.00 32.90 -13.37
CA PRO A 643 18.55 34.22 -13.65
C PRO A 643 18.92 34.40 -15.14
N ASP A 644 18.76 35.61 -15.69
CA ASP A 644 18.94 35.92 -17.13
C ASP A 644 20.29 35.48 -17.73
N ALA A 645 21.36 35.49 -16.93
CA ALA A 645 22.71 35.11 -17.38
C ALA A 645 22.99 33.61 -17.28
N THR A 646 22.02 32.79 -16.82
CA THR A 646 22.23 31.36 -16.59
C THR A 646 22.48 30.63 -17.90
N LYS A 647 23.55 29.84 -17.91
CA LYS A 647 23.78 28.77 -18.89
C LYS A 647 23.95 27.48 -18.12
N LYS A 648 23.17 26.46 -18.50
CA LYS A 648 23.24 25.13 -17.88
C LYS A 648 23.03 24.04 -18.91
N THR A 649 23.37 22.82 -18.53
CA THR A 649 22.94 21.64 -19.27
C THR A 649 21.45 21.40 -19.01
N VAL A 650 20.66 21.26 -20.06
CA VAL A 650 19.28 20.77 -19.94
C VAL A 650 19.26 19.28 -20.17
N TYR A 651 18.62 18.54 -19.27
CA TYR A 651 18.48 17.09 -19.36
C TYR A 651 17.05 16.71 -19.70
N VAL A 652 16.89 15.84 -20.68
CA VAL A 652 15.61 15.21 -21.01
C VAL A 652 15.75 13.70 -20.79
N ILE A 653 14.89 13.13 -19.97
CA ILE A 653 14.77 11.68 -19.83
C ILE A 653 13.82 11.19 -20.92
N SER A 654 14.25 10.26 -21.76
CA SER A 654 13.39 9.67 -22.79
C SER A 654 13.76 8.22 -23.07
N ASN A 655 12.77 7.40 -23.43
CA ASN A 655 12.99 6.04 -23.93
C ASN A 655 12.99 5.96 -25.48
N CYS A 656 13.03 7.10 -26.16
CA CYS A 656 13.06 7.23 -27.62
C CYS A 656 14.50 7.22 -28.19
N GLU A 657 14.64 7.14 -29.51
CA GLU A 657 15.97 7.07 -30.17
C GLU A 657 16.71 8.40 -30.16
N SER A 658 15.98 9.51 -30.12
CA SER A 658 16.56 10.84 -30.15
C SER A 658 15.60 11.90 -29.63
N VAL A 659 16.16 13.01 -29.16
CA VAL A 659 15.42 14.17 -28.65
C VAL A 659 15.92 15.43 -29.35
N GLU A 660 15.03 16.28 -29.80
CA GLU A 660 15.31 17.66 -30.22
C GLU A 660 14.90 18.63 -29.11
N LEU A 661 15.73 19.63 -28.84
CA LEU A 661 15.45 20.68 -27.84
C LEU A 661 15.22 22.03 -28.54
N ILE A 662 14.16 22.73 -28.16
CA ILE A 662 13.74 24.00 -28.76
C ILE A 662 13.54 25.02 -27.64
N VAL A 663 14.13 26.22 -27.79
CA VAL A 663 13.91 27.35 -26.88
C VAL A 663 13.28 28.49 -27.68
N ASN A 664 12.10 28.95 -27.25
CA ASN A 664 11.36 30.04 -27.90
C ASN A 664 11.21 29.88 -29.43
N GLY A 665 10.89 28.65 -29.87
CA GLY A 665 10.72 28.31 -31.28
C GLY A 665 12.03 28.07 -32.06
N LYS A 666 13.20 28.31 -31.47
CA LYS A 666 14.51 28.04 -32.08
C LYS A 666 15.04 26.68 -31.64
N SER A 667 15.25 25.78 -32.60
CA SER A 667 15.92 24.49 -32.35
C SER A 667 17.37 24.71 -31.92
N LEU A 668 17.79 23.99 -30.89
CA LEU A 668 19.16 23.88 -30.40
C LEU A 668 19.84 22.58 -30.89
N GLY A 669 19.16 21.84 -31.77
CA GLY A 669 19.66 20.61 -32.36
C GLY A 669 19.05 19.34 -31.75
N LYS A 670 19.38 18.23 -32.40
CA LYS A 670 18.88 16.88 -32.09
C LYS A 670 19.99 16.03 -31.48
N ASN A 671 19.76 15.49 -30.30
CA ASN A 671 20.65 14.53 -29.63
C ASN A 671 20.12 13.10 -29.86
N ALA A 672 20.94 12.25 -30.49
CA ALA A 672 20.68 10.82 -30.73
C ALA A 672 21.68 9.90 -30.00
N LYS A 673 22.39 10.43 -29.00
CA LYS A 673 23.41 9.76 -28.20
C LYS A 673 23.14 9.99 -26.72
N PRO A 674 22.16 9.28 -26.12
CA PRO A 674 21.89 9.42 -24.69
C PRO A 674 23.08 8.96 -23.84
N GLU A 675 23.26 9.56 -22.68
CA GLU A 675 24.09 9.01 -21.61
C GLU A 675 23.39 7.79 -21.01
N GLY A 676 24.06 6.63 -21.01
CA GLY A 676 23.44 5.36 -20.68
C GLY A 676 22.37 5.01 -21.72
N ARG A 677 21.14 4.76 -21.27
CA ARG A 677 20.01 4.43 -22.16
C ARG A 677 18.97 5.53 -22.32
N PHE A 678 18.88 6.47 -21.37
CA PHE A 678 17.68 7.31 -21.22
C PHE A 678 17.96 8.82 -21.09
N VAL A 679 19.19 9.25 -20.83
CA VAL A 679 19.48 10.65 -20.46
C VAL A 679 20.01 11.42 -21.66
N PHE A 680 19.23 12.35 -22.20
CA PHE A 680 19.64 13.23 -23.29
C PHE A 680 20.08 14.59 -22.73
N ALA A 681 21.39 14.85 -22.77
CA ALA A 681 21.99 16.10 -22.30
C ALA A 681 22.14 17.11 -23.45
N PHE A 682 21.82 18.37 -23.17
CA PHE A 682 22.04 19.52 -24.06
C PHE A 682 22.86 20.55 -23.30
N PRO A 683 24.19 20.62 -23.52
CA PRO A 683 25.06 21.51 -22.77
C PRO A 683 24.89 22.98 -23.20
N ASP A 684 25.33 23.89 -22.32
CA ASP A 684 25.45 25.33 -22.58
C ASP A 684 24.16 26.02 -23.08
N VAL A 685 23.00 25.52 -22.68
CA VAL A 685 21.71 26.12 -23.03
C VAL A 685 21.56 27.41 -22.24
N ALA A 686 21.53 28.53 -22.96
CA ALA A 686 21.26 29.84 -22.37
C ALA A 686 19.79 29.96 -21.98
N PHE A 687 19.54 30.37 -20.74
CA PHE A 687 18.20 30.69 -20.31
C PHE A 687 17.68 31.91 -21.10
N ALA A 688 16.44 31.79 -21.57
CA ALA A 688 15.68 32.89 -22.11
C ALA A 688 14.23 32.71 -21.63
N PRO A 689 13.63 33.71 -20.96
CA PRO A 689 12.24 33.64 -20.54
C PRO A 689 11.32 33.26 -21.72
N GLY A 690 10.31 32.44 -21.44
CA GLY A 690 9.37 31.95 -22.44
C GLY A 690 9.16 30.45 -22.31
N LYS A 691 9.44 29.69 -23.37
CA LYS A 691 9.15 28.25 -23.45
C LYS A 691 10.37 27.46 -23.85
N ILE A 692 10.55 26.33 -23.18
CA ILE A 692 11.46 25.26 -23.61
C ILE A 692 10.65 24.01 -23.91
N LYS A 693 10.94 23.41 -25.05
CA LYS A 693 10.23 22.25 -25.57
C LYS A 693 11.20 21.17 -25.97
N ALA A 694 10.88 19.93 -25.62
CA ALA A 694 11.59 18.74 -26.08
C ALA A 694 10.67 17.94 -27.00
N ILE A 695 11.20 17.46 -28.11
CA ILE A 695 10.50 16.57 -29.06
C ILE A 695 11.29 15.27 -29.12
N ALA A 696 10.72 14.18 -28.62
CA ALA A 696 11.32 12.86 -28.66
C ALA A 696 10.82 12.06 -29.87
N HIS A 697 11.74 11.45 -30.60
CA HIS A 697 11.48 10.67 -31.81
C HIS A 697 11.66 9.18 -31.51
N PRO A 698 10.57 8.40 -31.41
CA PRO A 698 10.67 6.96 -31.23
C PRO A 698 11.16 6.28 -32.51
N LYS A 699 11.57 5.02 -32.38
CA LYS A 699 11.97 4.16 -33.52
C LYS A 699 10.83 3.97 -34.53
N SER A 700 9.61 3.90 -34.02
CA SER A 700 8.38 3.79 -34.82
C SER A 700 7.27 4.60 -34.16
N GLY A 701 6.35 5.11 -34.99
CA GLY A 701 5.26 5.98 -34.55
C GLY A 701 5.60 7.46 -34.63
N SER A 702 4.66 8.30 -34.18
CA SER A 702 4.78 9.75 -34.22
C SER A 702 5.69 10.28 -33.10
N PRO A 703 6.41 11.40 -33.33
CA PRO A 703 7.10 12.10 -32.26
C PRO A 703 6.15 12.53 -31.15
N ILE A 704 6.68 12.60 -29.94
CA ILE A 704 5.98 13.10 -28.75
C ILE A 704 6.72 14.32 -28.22
N GLU A 705 6.00 15.26 -27.60
CA GLU A 705 6.59 16.50 -27.11
C GLU A 705 6.15 16.85 -25.69
N GLN A 706 7.01 17.59 -25.00
CA GLN A 706 6.71 18.22 -23.73
C GLN A 706 7.24 19.65 -23.78
N GLU A 707 6.45 20.58 -23.26
CA GLU A 707 6.82 21.98 -23.14
C GLU A 707 6.65 22.44 -21.69
N ILE A 708 7.60 23.20 -21.20
CA ILE A 708 7.50 23.93 -19.92
C ILE A 708 7.75 25.42 -20.19
N ALA A 709 7.11 26.27 -19.40
CA ALA A 709 7.18 27.72 -19.56
C ALA A 709 7.72 28.40 -18.30
N THR A 710 8.35 29.56 -18.50
CA THR A 710 8.77 30.46 -17.42
C THR A 710 7.52 31.02 -16.74
N ALA A 711 7.37 30.77 -15.44
CA ALA A 711 6.37 31.43 -14.62
C ALA A 711 6.74 32.90 -14.39
N GLY A 712 5.75 33.78 -14.30
CA GLY A 712 5.96 35.16 -13.84
C GLY A 712 6.19 35.24 -12.32
N GLU A 713 6.20 36.48 -11.82
CA GLU A 713 6.32 36.74 -10.38
C GLU A 713 5.16 36.12 -9.58
N PRO A 714 5.42 35.60 -8.37
CA PRO A 714 4.39 35.13 -7.45
C PRO A 714 3.27 36.14 -7.27
N LYS A 715 2.02 35.73 -7.53
CA LYS A 715 0.86 36.62 -7.44
C LYS A 715 -0.33 36.08 -6.66
N LYS A 716 -0.57 34.77 -6.72
CA LYS A 716 -1.78 34.16 -6.15
C LYS A 716 -1.43 32.87 -5.42
N ILE A 717 -2.22 32.55 -4.40
CA ILE A 717 -2.26 31.20 -3.84
C ILE A 717 -3.38 30.46 -4.56
N LYS A 718 -3.15 29.18 -4.87
CA LYS A 718 -4.16 28.27 -5.40
C LYS A 718 -4.30 27.09 -4.46
N LEU A 719 -5.54 26.79 -4.07
CA LEU A 719 -5.90 25.62 -3.29
C LEU A 719 -6.65 24.63 -4.19
N THR A 720 -6.14 23.40 -4.32
CA THR A 720 -6.79 22.34 -5.08
C THR A 720 -7.19 21.21 -4.12
N PRO A 721 -8.50 21.03 -3.82
CA PRO A 721 -8.94 19.93 -2.97
C PRO A 721 -8.84 18.58 -3.68
N ILE A 722 -8.44 17.56 -2.93
CA ILE A 722 -8.46 16.15 -3.33
C ILE A 722 -9.23 15.40 -2.24
N LEU A 723 -10.37 14.84 -2.62
CA LEU A 723 -11.36 14.30 -1.69
C LEU A 723 -11.57 12.80 -1.94
N ASN A 724 -12.18 12.15 -0.95
CA ASN A 724 -12.72 10.81 -1.09
C ASN A 724 -13.65 10.74 -2.31
N PRO A 725 -13.37 9.85 -3.29
CA PRO A 725 -14.16 9.74 -4.53
C PRO A 725 -15.60 9.27 -4.28
N THR A 726 -15.89 8.72 -3.09
CA THR A 726 -17.24 8.29 -2.67
C THR A 726 -17.96 9.32 -1.81
N GLY A 727 -17.41 10.53 -1.69
CA GLY A 727 -17.90 11.64 -0.86
C GLY A 727 -17.10 11.80 0.43
N PHE A 728 -16.84 13.04 0.85
CA PHE A 728 -16.09 13.34 2.08
C PHE A 728 -16.98 13.12 3.29
N LYS A 729 -16.63 12.17 4.17
CA LYS A 729 -17.53 11.70 5.23
C LYS A 729 -17.27 12.36 6.59
N ALA A 730 -18.33 12.64 7.33
CA ALA A 730 -18.29 13.11 8.71
C ALA A 730 -18.21 11.94 9.71
N ASP A 731 -17.22 11.06 9.55
CA ASP A 731 -17.01 9.89 10.41
C ASP A 731 -15.94 10.12 11.50
N GLY A 732 -15.20 11.23 11.42
CA GLY A 732 -14.09 11.53 12.35
C GLY A 732 -12.73 10.98 11.91
N ALA A 733 -12.63 10.29 10.77
CA ALA A 733 -11.41 9.68 10.27
C ALA A 733 -11.13 9.98 8.79
N ASP A 734 -12.16 10.27 7.98
CA ASP A 734 -11.98 10.65 6.58
C ASP A 734 -11.16 11.95 6.47
N VAL A 735 -10.46 12.10 5.36
CA VAL A 735 -9.49 13.17 5.13
C VAL A 735 -9.82 13.89 3.82
N ALA A 736 -9.64 15.20 3.84
CA ALA A 736 -9.51 16.03 2.64
C ALA A 736 -8.06 16.51 2.53
N LEU A 737 -7.45 16.33 1.35
CA LEU A 737 -6.13 16.87 1.04
C LEU A 737 -6.29 18.17 0.25
N PHE A 738 -5.35 19.10 0.40
CA PHE A 738 -5.31 20.34 -0.36
C PHE A 738 -3.90 20.58 -0.87
N ASP A 739 -3.73 20.60 -2.19
CA ASP A 739 -2.52 21.14 -2.80
C ASP A 739 -2.55 22.66 -2.67
N VAL A 740 -1.48 23.21 -2.08
CA VAL A 740 -1.28 24.64 -1.84
C VAL A 740 -0.15 25.09 -2.76
N GLU A 741 -0.50 25.79 -3.83
CA GLU A 741 0.44 26.26 -4.83
C GLU A 741 0.57 27.78 -4.76
N VAL A 742 1.77 28.29 -4.99
CA VAL A 742 1.98 29.70 -5.33
C VAL A 742 2.12 29.80 -6.83
N THR A 743 1.28 30.63 -7.45
CA THR A 743 1.23 30.81 -8.89
C THR A 743 1.43 32.26 -9.28
N ASP A 744 1.86 32.47 -10.53
CA ASP A 744 1.88 33.78 -11.15
C ASP A 744 0.46 34.28 -11.47
N ALA A 745 0.37 35.46 -12.10
CA ALA A 745 -0.91 36.06 -12.47
C ALA A 745 -1.75 35.20 -13.44
N ASN A 746 -1.09 34.35 -14.23
CA ASN A 746 -1.67 33.46 -15.24
C ASN A 746 -1.98 32.06 -14.70
N GLY A 747 -1.68 31.79 -13.43
CA GLY A 747 -1.92 30.50 -12.79
C GLY A 747 -0.82 29.46 -13.00
N LEU A 748 0.34 29.86 -13.54
CA LEU A 748 1.51 28.97 -13.64
C LEU A 748 2.20 28.89 -12.27
N ARG A 749 2.50 27.68 -11.78
CA ARG A 749 3.22 27.50 -10.51
C ARG A 749 4.57 28.21 -10.58
N CYS A 750 4.90 29.02 -9.57
CA CYS A 750 6.20 29.64 -9.42
C CYS A 750 7.18 28.61 -8.83
N PRO A 751 8.04 27.98 -9.63
CA PRO A 751 8.79 26.79 -9.18
C PRO A 751 9.87 27.12 -8.17
N THR A 752 10.26 28.38 -7.99
CA THR A 752 11.32 28.82 -7.07
C THR A 752 10.78 29.39 -5.76
N ASP A 753 9.46 29.35 -5.54
CA ASP A 753 8.85 29.83 -4.31
C ASP A 753 9.01 28.82 -3.17
N GLU A 754 9.56 29.27 -2.03
CA GLU A 754 9.75 28.45 -0.82
C GLU A 754 9.33 29.15 0.48
N GLU A 755 8.44 30.13 0.37
CA GLU A 755 8.06 31.01 1.48
C GLU A 755 6.85 30.50 2.26
N ARG A 756 6.70 31.01 3.49
CA ARG A 756 5.62 30.64 4.42
C ARG A 756 4.24 31.02 3.89
N ILE A 757 3.29 30.09 3.99
CA ILE A 757 1.85 30.29 3.83
C ILE A 757 1.18 30.05 5.18
N ASP A 758 0.30 30.96 5.60
CA ASP A 758 -0.52 30.85 6.80
C ASP A 758 -1.92 30.35 6.46
N PHE A 759 -2.46 29.49 7.32
CA PHE A 759 -3.76 28.84 7.14
C PHE A 759 -4.75 29.22 8.24
N ALA A 760 -6.02 29.32 7.87
CA ALA A 760 -7.12 29.36 8.81
C ALA A 760 -8.19 28.34 8.37
N VAL A 761 -8.66 27.53 9.32
CA VAL A 761 -9.70 26.52 9.10
C VAL A 761 -10.87 26.81 10.02
N THR A 762 -12.08 26.81 9.46
CA THR A 762 -13.33 26.95 10.22
C THR A 762 -14.32 25.87 9.81
N GLY A 763 -15.15 25.40 10.74
CA GLY A 763 -16.09 24.30 10.53
C GLY A 763 -15.74 23.06 11.36
N PRO A 764 -16.55 22.00 11.29
CA PRO A 764 -16.42 20.81 12.13
C PRO A 764 -15.30 19.88 11.63
N SER A 765 -14.05 20.26 11.88
CA SER A 765 -12.84 19.60 11.36
C SER A 765 -11.68 19.57 12.34
N VAL A 766 -10.71 18.67 12.11
CA VAL A 766 -9.40 18.65 12.78
C VAL A 766 -8.30 18.94 11.75
N TRP A 767 -7.55 20.03 11.96
CA TRP A 767 -6.38 20.36 11.15
C TRP A 767 -5.26 19.36 11.40
N ARG A 768 -4.66 18.83 10.32
CA ARG A 768 -3.51 17.91 10.39
C ARG A 768 -2.25 18.45 9.73
N GLY A 769 -2.36 19.57 9.00
CA GLY A 769 -1.22 20.22 8.36
C GLY A 769 -0.56 19.37 7.29
N GLY A 770 0.73 19.60 7.09
CA GLY A 770 1.60 18.85 6.19
C GLY A 770 2.98 18.76 6.82
N TYR A 771 4.04 18.85 6.01
CA TYR A 771 5.40 18.93 6.52
C TYR A 771 6.32 19.71 5.59
N ASN A 772 7.50 20.06 6.10
CA ASN A 772 8.64 20.50 5.32
C ASN A 772 9.83 19.59 5.63
N SER A 773 10.31 18.84 4.64
CA SER A 773 11.30 17.77 4.86
C SER A 773 12.56 18.27 5.57
N GLY A 774 12.98 19.50 5.23
CA GLY A 774 14.19 20.12 5.76
C GLY A 774 14.03 20.85 7.10
N ARG A 775 12.83 20.82 7.70
CA ARG A 775 12.47 21.67 8.85
C ARG A 775 11.86 20.82 9.97
N PRO A 776 12.58 20.64 11.09
CA PRO A 776 12.00 20.12 12.33
C PRO A 776 10.87 21.02 12.83
N GLY A 777 9.91 20.47 13.57
CA GLY A 777 8.80 21.24 14.12
C GLY A 777 7.84 21.78 13.06
N SER A 778 7.79 21.18 11.86
CA SER A 778 6.98 21.69 10.74
C SER A 778 5.57 21.11 10.68
N THR A 779 5.32 19.98 11.34
CA THR A 779 4.01 19.33 11.34
C THR A 779 3.01 20.06 12.23
N ASN A 780 1.71 19.85 12.00
CA ASN A 780 0.58 20.36 12.80
C ASN A 780 0.41 21.90 12.87
N ASN A 781 1.39 22.69 12.48
CA ASN A 781 1.32 24.15 12.46
C ASN A 781 0.20 24.65 11.52
N LEU A 782 -0.45 25.77 11.88
CA LEU A 782 -1.34 26.51 10.98
C LEU A 782 -0.56 27.37 9.96
N PHE A 783 0.66 26.96 9.64
CA PHE A 783 1.46 27.52 8.56
C PHE A 783 2.37 26.44 8.00
N LEU A 784 2.79 26.58 6.76
CA LEU A 784 3.74 25.68 6.11
C LEU A 784 4.50 26.45 5.03
N TYR A 785 5.71 26.01 4.70
CA TYR A 785 6.46 26.62 3.59
C TYR A 785 6.15 25.88 2.31
N THR A 786 5.99 26.61 1.21
CA THR A 786 6.10 25.99 -0.11
C THR A 786 7.49 25.37 -0.27
N GLU A 787 7.58 24.31 -1.06
CA GLU A 787 8.86 23.80 -1.55
C GLU A 787 8.68 23.65 -3.05
N CYS A 788 9.55 24.24 -3.85
CA CYS A 788 9.38 24.28 -5.30
C CYS A 788 8.00 24.82 -5.76
N GLY A 789 7.45 25.81 -5.05
CA GLY A 789 6.16 26.44 -5.33
C GLY A 789 4.91 25.68 -4.90
N ILE A 790 5.05 24.54 -4.22
CA ILE A 790 3.92 23.73 -3.75
C ILE A 790 4.19 23.08 -2.38
N ASN A 791 3.13 22.92 -1.60
CA ASN A 791 3.05 21.91 -0.55
C ASN A 791 1.64 21.32 -0.48
N ARG A 792 1.42 20.32 0.39
CA ARG A 792 0.11 19.70 0.60
C ARG A 792 -0.21 19.66 2.09
N VAL A 793 -1.47 19.95 2.41
CA VAL A 793 -2.01 19.88 3.77
C VAL A 793 -3.22 18.96 3.83
N ALA A 794 -3.48 18.40 5.01
CA ALA A 794 -4.59 17.52 5.30
C ALA A 794 -5.53 18.11 6.36
N ILE A 795 -6.82 17.86 6.19
CA ILE A 795 -7.88 18.12 7.16
C ILE A 795 -8.65 16.82 7.39
N ARG A 796 -8.73 16.39 8.64
CA ARG A 796 -9.55 15.25 9.06
C ARG A 796 -10.96 15.74 9.40
N SER A 797 -11.98 15.00 9.01
CA SER A 797 -13.37 15.30 9.38
C SER A 797 -13.58 15.10 10.89
N THR A 798 -14.67 15.65 11.43
CA THR A 798 -15.22 15.23 12.73
C THR A 798 -16.46 14.38 12.49
N GLN A 799 -17.05 13.85 13.57
CA GLN A 799 -18.34 13.15 13.50
C GLN A 799 -19.54 14.10 13.29
N THR A 800 -19.31 15.41 13.25
CA THR A 800 -20.36 16.41 12.98
C THR A 800 -20.30 16.81 11.51
N PRO A 801 -21.36 16.57 10.72
CA PRO A 801 -21.39 17.00 9.33
C PRO A 801 -21.48 18.52 9.22
N GLY A 802 -20.84 19.10 8.21
CA GLY A 802 -20.92 20.53 7.97
C GLY A 802 -19.97 21.03 6.89
N ALA A 803 -20.05 22.33 6.62
CA ALA A 803 -19.12 23.02 5.75
C ALA A 803 -17.80 23.28 6.48
N ILE A 804 -16.69 22.95 5.83
CA ILE A 804 -15.33 23.20 6.28
C ILE A 804 -14.69 24.16 5.28
N LYS A 805 -14.25 25.30 5.78
CA LYS A 805 -13.64 26.36 4.99
C LYS A 805 -12.16 26.46 5.34
N LEU A 806 -11.31 26.27 4.34
CA LEU A 806 -9.86 26.48 4.40
C LEU A 806 -9.51 27.79 3.71
N VAL A 807 -8.75 28.63 4.39
CA VAL A 807 -8.21 29.88 3.85
C VAL A 807 -6.69 29.81 3.93
N ALA A 808 -6.00 30.15 2.84
CA ALA A 808 -4.55 30.22 2.76
C ALA A 808 -4.12 31.66 2.39
N LYS A 809 -3.16 32.22 3.12
CA LYS A 809 -2.74 33.62 3.01
C LYS A 809 -1.22 33.77 3.11
N ARG A 810 -0.71 34.78 2.40
CA ARG A 810 0.63 35.32 2.53
C ARG A 810 0.60 36.77 2.07
N ASP A 811 1.27 37.66 2.79
CA ASP A 811 1.34 39.06 2.41
C ASP A 811 1.93 39.22 1.00
N GLY A 812 1.33 40.13 0.22
CA GLY A 812 1.70 40.37 -1.18
C GLY A 812 1.07 39.42 -2.21
N LEU A 813 0.43 38.33 -1.79
CA LEU A 813 -0.32 37.43 -2.68
C LEU A 813 -1.84 37.58 -2.54
N GLU A 814 -2.56 37.28 -3.62
CA GLU A 814 -4.00 37.02 -3.55
C GLU A 814 -4.26 35.75 -2.75
N ALA A 815 -5.03 35.87 -1.67
CA ALA A 815 -5.39 34.76 -0.80
C ALA A 815 -6.32 33.75 -1.48
N ALA A 816 -6.21 32.49 -1.11
CA ALA A 816 -7.10 31.42 -1.57
C ALA A 816 -8.11 31.05 -0.49
N THR A 817 -9.30 30.65 -0.90
CA THR A 817 -10.33 30.09 -0.02
C THR A 817 -11.03 28.95 -0.73
N VAL A 818 -11.15 27.80 -0.07
CA VAL A 818 -11.92 26.65 -0.55
C VAL A 818 -12.86 26.20 0.55
N GLU A 819 -14.09 25.86 0.17
CA GLU A 819 -15.07 25.22 1.05
C GLU A 819 -15.37 23.81 0.54
N VAL A 820 -15.32 22.84 1.45
CA VAL A 820 -15.74 21.46 1.22
C VAL A 820 -16.79 21.08 2.26
N LYS A 821 -17.62 20.09 1.98
CA LYS A 821 -18.70 19.67 2.88
C LYS A 821 -18.55 18.20 3.22
N THR A 822 -18.74 17.88 4.50
CA THR A 822 -18.79 16.50 4.96
C THR A 822 -20.23 15.98 4.94
N GLU A 823 -20.39 14.76 4.46
CA GLU A 823 -21.66 14.05 4.42
C GLU A 823 -21.90 13.29 5.74
N PRO A 824 -23.14 13.27 6.26
CA PRO A 824 -23.45 12.49 7.45
C PRO A 824 -23.24 11.00 7.18
N VAL A 825 -22.65 10.31 8.16
CA VAL A 825 -22.59 8.84 8.16
C VAL A 825 -23.60 8.29 9.16
N LYS A 826 -24.12 7.08 8.90
CA LYS A 826 -24.86 6.37 9.94
C LYS A 826 -23.87 6.02 11.05
N GLY A 827 -24.22 6.34 12.30
CA GLY A 827 -23.42 5.95 13.45
C GLY A 827 -23.19 4.43 13.45
N GLY A 828 -21.96 4.04 13.79
CA GLY A 828 -21.63 2.64 14.09
C GLY A 828 -22.36 2.14 15.33
N ILE A 829 -22.13 0.87 15.67
CA ILE A 829 -22.68 0.22 16.87
C ILE A 829 -21.95 0.61 18.15
#